data_AF-A0A178ZEC3-F1
#
_entry.id   AF-A0A178ZEC3-F1
#
_cell.length_a   1.000
_cell.length_b   1.000
_cell.length_c   1.000
_cell.angle_alpha   90.00
_cell.angle_beta   90.00
_cell.angle_gamma   90.00
#
_symmetry.space_group_name_H-M   'P 1'
#
loop_
_entity.id
_entity.type
_entity.pdbx_description
1 polymer ?
#
loop_
_entity_poly.entity_id
_entity_poly.type
_entity_poly.pdbx_seq_one_letter_code
_entity_poly.pdbx_strand_id
1 'polypeptide(L)'
;MVQPQIVHPNVQITEITREFCSAASKLTGGKLVKDEHFTLYEAVSALEIGDPKMDSGCAAFDAESDEEFDPARNVSAEEIVWLMDQLMYREVAWHMGYPLSQTLFTSIHIERLLWPQPKQLSEACFWRDRRSTRDVPSLLNTVFQSYCVGLIKCCDLVLSMVASQHFYEEEDFAPQIYNRPLLHDFSVGEVMDSLQDAHVFVQKSNLPEPLKGALKDRLNARSAFLRLFHSCELRERPASSTLQADLALIEAVEKTSILGRPTPTVAFTLKMQRNLASSVPPRPMIVIEKEKAFSFFHQLLRDTTSAFQMLDITCGSDLLVAYQRFMAQTSQPAVYVRVLLQSFLNINNTVLGRYTIDHFITQDMHSLTLPSALPLGSNNSEIEDIPEDQQMEISSRVELFLNRCGQSFLNLFRTYCLNRCRVRRSMCHAALEWDQIQAEAEDLDAFVQSILDEQPIPYPSGEQLTFSYSFSSWVYHYKLIQLQTILQMGFELSIYAPHEFAEMYWYLSFLSNSHLSHLERISFFVSSSRQVDVRRRDEVQVTLKRLYRYFTWLKATEAMANALHRVFVIIQRHGHLHKPSPAYASDRLRYELRMRPFLNLSIPEPIDFDLAQPARLLLELSDASVLEQATSLVQTAKKAWEEVLRGGWESKGPRPADARADTVDTGRSKQVAPVVDSEWTQDVRNLMKACIGTAIAIAALSKALNAKGKTTAGTGISSLKVEIPPVGHRDRWHVAWPVPKISS
;
A
#
# COMPACT_ATOMS: atom_id res chain seq x y z
N MET A 1 47.36 -41.27 21.75
CA MET A 1 47.55 -40.75 20.38
C MET A 1 46.40 -41.26 19.54
N VAL A 2 45.45 -40.39 19.22
CA VAL A 2 44.40 -40.71 18.25
C VAL A 2 45.07 -40.78 16.89
N GLN A 3 45.02 -41.94 16.22
CA GLN A 3 45.58 -42.05 14.88
C GLN A 3 44.60 -41.40 13.89
N PRO A 4 45.06 -40.43 13.09
CA PRO A 4 44.21 -39.75 12.12
C PRO A 4 43.81 -40.70 10.97
N GLN A 5 42.54 -40.66 10.59
CA GLN A 5 42.00 -41.45 9.48
C GLN A 5 42.05 -40.63 8.19
N ILE A 6 42.60 -41.21 7.12
CA ILE A 6 42.61 -40.60 5.78
C ILE A 6 41.32 -41.03 5.07
N VAL A 7 40.45 -40.07 4.73
CA VAL A 7 39.15 -40.33 4.08
C VAL A 7 39.17 -39.93 2.60
N HIS A 8 40.03 -38.96 2.25
CA HIS A 8 40.35 -38.55 0.89
C HIS A 8 41.83 -38.15 0.86
N PRO A 9 42.55 -38.25 -0.28
CA PRO A 9 43.98 -37.89 -0.37
C PRO A 9 44.38 -36.53 0.22
N ASN A 10 43.44 -35.57 0.31
CA ASN A 10 43.65 -34.23 0.86
C ASN A 10 42.85 -33.96 2.16
N VAL A 11 42.19 -34.96 2.75
CA VAL A 11 41.36 -34.80 3.94
C VAL A 11 41.76 -35.84 4.99
N GLN A 12 42.35 -35.33 6.06
CA GLN A 12 42.75 -36.09 7.24
C GLN A 12 41.81 -35.73 8.39
N ILE A 13 41.19 -36.74 9.01
CA ILE A 13 40.23 -36.54 10.10
C ILE A 13 40.82 -37.07 11.41
N THR A 14 40.73 -36.29 12.48
CA THR A 14 41.12 -36.69 13.84
C THR A 14 39.89 -36.65 14.75
N GLU A 15 39.62 -37.74 15.45
CA GLU A 15 38.52 -37.87 16.41
C GLU A 15 38.90 -37.16 17.73
N ILE A 16 38.05 -36.26 18.24
CA ILE A 16 38.36 -35.42 19.43
C ILE A 16 37.24 -35.43 20.50
N THR A 17 36.27 -36.34 20.42
CA THR A 17 35.08 -36.35 21.29
C THR A 17 35.48 -36.52 22.76
N ARG A 18 36.44 -37.40 23.06
CA ARG A 18 36.88 -37.64 24.45
C ARG A 18 37.54 -36.41 25.06
N GLU A 19 38.45 -35.78 24.32
CA GLU A 19 39.15 -34.55 24.73
C GLU A 19 38.14 -33.41 24.93
N PHE A 20 37.18 -33.26 24.02
CA PHE A 20 36.15 -32.23 24.09
C PHE A 20 35.21 -32.43 25.30
N CYS A 21 34.68 -33.65 25.50
CA CYS A 21 33.85 -33.97 26.66
C CYS A 21 34.60 -33.77 27.99
N SER A 22 35.88 -34.12 28.05
CA SER A 22 36.72 -33.90 29.24
C SER A 22 37.00 -32.41 29.52
N ALA A 23 37.04 -31.56 28.50
CA ALA A 23 37.19 -30.12 28.68
C ALA A 23 35.86 -29.49 29.13
N ALA A 24 34.75 -29.88 28.48
CA ALA A 24 33.41 -29.38 28.79
C ALA A 24 32.97 -29.71 30.22
N SER A 25 33.33 -30.89 30.75
CA SER A 25 32.98 -31.29 32.14
C SER A 25 33.64 -30.44 33.23
N LYS A 26 34.64 -29.62 32.89
CA LYS A 26 35.30 -28.68 33.81
C LYS A 26 34.57 -27.35 33.94
N LEU A 27 33.55 -27.09 33.11
CA LEU A 27 32.77 -25.85 33.16
C LEU A 27 31.77 -25.89 34.31
N THR A 28 31.69 -24.79 35.08
CA THR A 28 30.69 -24.61 36.13
C THR A 28 29.36 -24.14 35.56
N GLY A 29 28.25 -24.39 36.25
CA GLY A 29 26.93 -23.89 35.86
C GLY A 29 26.92 -22.38 35.62
N GLY A 30 26.27 -21.95 34.53
CA GLY A 30 26.21 -20.54 34.12
C GLY A 30 27.43 -20.03 33.34
N LYS A 31 28.42 -20.88 33.03
CA LYS A 31 29.53 -20.54 32.13
C LYS A 31 29.24 -21.01 30.70
N LEU A 32 29.64 -20.20 29.73
CA LEU A 32 29.54 -20.47 28.31
C LEU A 32 30.89 -20.13 27.66
N VAL A 33 31.42 -21.07 26.87
CA VAL A 33 32.60 -20.83 26.05
C VAL A 33 32.12 -20.41 24.67
N LYS A 34 32.44 -19.19 24.26
CA LYS A 34 32.11 -18.61 22.97
C LYS A 34 33.19 -17.60 22.59
N ASP A 35 33.18 -17.17 21.34
CA ASP A 35 33.95 -15.99 20.92
C ASP A 35 33.52 -14.75 21.74
N GLU A 36 34.43 -13.80 21.94
CA GLU A 36 34.15 -12.56 22.68
C GLU A 36 33.04 -11.75 22.01
N HIS A 37 33.02 -11.69 20.67
CA HIS A 37 32.09 -10.89 19.87
C HIS A 37 30.75 -11.60 19.58
N PHE A 38 30.69 -12.92 19.68
CA PHE A 38 29.44 -13.66 19.47
C PHE A 38 28.42 -13.31 20.56
N THR A 39 27.22 -12.87 20.19
CA THR A 39 26.19 -12.52 21.17
C THR A 39 25.19 -13.65 21.38
N LEU A 40 24.66 -13.79 22.60
CA LEU A 40 23.59 -14.76 22.85
C LEU A 40 22.28 -14.42 22.13
N TYR A 41 22.13 -13.18 21.67
CA TYR A 41 21.00 -12.78 20.84
C TYR A 41 21.06 -13.44 19.45
N GLU A 42 22.23 -13.53 18.84
CA GLU A 42 22.44 -14.25 17.57
C GLU A 42 22.15 -15.75 17.71
N ALA A 43 22.37 -16.33 18.88
CA ALA A 43 22.06 -17.74 19.15
C ALA A 43 20.55 -18.04 19.14
N VAL A 44 19.68 -17.03 19.30
CA VAL A 44 18.21 -17.23 19.35
C VAL A 44 17.65 -17.72 18.02
N SER A 45 18.33 -17.48 16.89
CA SER A 45 17.94 -17.97 15.57
C SER A 45 18.58 -19.30 15.16
N ALA A 46 19.34 -19.96 16.06
CA ALA A 46 19.99 -21.22 15.75
C ALA A 46 18.98 -22.36 15.55
N LEU A 47 19.26 -23.25 14.60
CA LEU A 47 18.51 -24.50 14.43
C LEU A 47 19.04 -25.57 15.37
N GLU A 48 18.15 -26.42 15.88
CA GLU A 48 18.48 -27.53 16.76
C GLU A 48 18.35 -28.84 15.99
N ILE A 49 19.49 -29.51 15.74
CA ILE A 49 19.53 -30.80 15.04
C ILE A 49 18.86 -31.87 15.91
N GLY A 50 17.99 -32.66 15.29
CA GLY A 50 17.20 -33.69 15.98
C GLY A 50 15.91 -33.17 16.62
N ASP A 51 15.71 -31.85 16.76
CA ASP A 51 14.41 -31.30 17.15
C ASP A 51 13.46 -31.32 15.94
N PRO A 52 12.29 -31.98 16.02
CA PRO A 52 11.42 -32.14 14.86
C PRO A 52 10.77 -30.86 14.33
N LYS A 53 10.72 -29.79 15.12
CA LYS A 53 10.18 -28.49 14.71
C LYS A 53 11.27 -27.58 14.13
N MET A 54 12.54 -27.82 14.47
CA MET A 54 13.68 -26.99 14.05
C MET A 54 14.53 -27.63 12.94
N ASP A 55 14.54 -28.96 12.85
CA ASP A 55 15.35 -29.73 11.91
C ASP A 55 14.49 -30.29 10.76
N SER A 56 14.66 -29.72 9.57
CA SER A 56 13.99 -30.23 8.36
C SER A 56 14.44 -31.63 7.96
N GLY A 57 15.66 -32.03 8.33
CA GLY A 57 16.22 -33.36 8.12
C GLY A 57 15.70 -34.43 9.08
N CYS A 58 14.95 -34.05 10.13
CA CYS A 58 14.39 -34.99 11.07
C CYS A 58 13.27 -35.83 10.41
N ALA A 59 13.45 -37.15 10.41
CA ALA A 59 12.50 -38.10 9.82
C ALA A 59 11.38 -38.53 10.79
N ALA A 60 11.39 -38.07 12.05
CA ALA A 60 10.49 -38.53 13.10
C ALA A 60 9.00 -38.29 12.83
N PHE A 61 8.65 -37.43 11.86
CA PHE A 61 7.27 -37.11 11.46
C PHE A 61 7.01 -37.37 9.98
N ASP A 62 7.90 -38.07 9.28
CA ASP A 62 7.55 -38.57 7.95
C ASP A 62 6.42 -39.57 8.12
N ALA A 63 5.29 -39.34 7.44
CA ALA A 63 4.26 -40.35 7.35
C ALA A 63 4.90 -41.60 6.73
N GLU A 64 4.82 -42.74 7.43
CA GLU A 64 5.41 -44.02 6.98
C GLU A 64 4.86 -44.52 5.63
N SER A 65 3.83 -43.86 5.09
CA SER A 65 3.04 -44.29 3.93
C SER A 65 3.28 -43.55 2.62
N ASP A 66 4.18 -42.56 2.56
CA ASP A 66 4.42 -41.82 1.31
C ASP A 66 5.23 -42.68 0.32
N GLU A 67 4.55 -43.43 -0.54
CA GLU A 67 5.17 -44.00 -1.75
C GLU A 67 5.89 -42.89 -2.53
N GLU A 68 7.13 -43.14 -2.94
CA GLU A 68 7.94 -42.18 -3.68
C GLU A 68 7.26 -41.87 -5.04
N PHE A 69 6.84 -40.62 -5.21
CA PHE A 69 6.17 -40.19 -6.43
C PHE A 69 7.15 -40.17 -7.61
N ASP A 70 6.92 -41.02 -8.61
CA ASP A 70 7.64 -40.96 -9.88
C ASP A 70 7.13 -39.77 -10.73
N PRO A 71 7.92 -38.68 -10.91
CA PRO A 71 7.54 -37.53 -11.72
C PRO A 71 7.42 -37.87 -13.20
N ALA A 72 7.87 -39.06 -13.60
CA ALA A 72 7.76 -39.58 -14.95
C ALA A 72 6.50 -40.46 -15.12
N ARG A 73 5.72 -40.79 -14.09
CA ARG A 73 4.60 -41.73 -14.28
C ARG A 73 3.61 -41.21 -15.32
N ASN A 74 2.94 -42.11 -16.05
CA ASN A 74 1.88 -41.68 -16.96
C ASN A 74 0.73 -41.07 -16.14
N VAL A 75 0.37 -39.83 -16.46
CA VAL A 75 -0.67 -39.05 -15.77
C VAL A 75 -1.85 -38.86 -16.73
N SER A 76 -3.07 -39.07 -16.24
CA SER A 76 -4.28 -38.86 -17.03
C SER A 76 -4.57 -37.37 -17.24
N ALA A 77 -5.43 -37.03 -18.20
CA ALA A 77 -5.81 -35.63 -18.45
C ALA A 77 -6.50 -35.00 -17.23
N GLU A 78 -7.34 -35.74 -16.52
CA GLU A 78 -8.01 -35.33 -15.28
C GLU A 78 -7.00 -35.05 -14.16
N GLU A 79 -5.96 -35.87 -14.05
CA GLU A 79 -4.89 -35.66 -13.07
C GLU A 79 -4.04 -34.43 -13.41
N ILE A 80 -3.77 -34.18 -14.70
CA ILE A 80 -3.07 -32.95 -15.14
C ILE A 80 -3.90 -31.70 -14.83
N VAL A 81 -5.21 -31.73 -15.11
CA VAL A 81 -6.13 -30.64 -14.75
C VAL A 81 -6.03 -30.34 -13.25
N TRP A 82 -6.07 -31.37 -12.41
CA TRP A 82 -5.93 -31.21 -10.97
C TRP A 82 -4.56 -30.66 -10.56
N LEU A 83 -3.46 -31.16 -11.13
CA LEU A 83 -2.12 -30.68 -10.83
C LEU A 83 -1.92 -29.20 -11.19
N MET A 84 -2.44 -28.78 -12.35
CA MET A 84 -2.41 -27.36 -12.77
C MET A 84 -3.18 -26.48 -11.78
N ASP A 85 -4.38 -26.89 -11.37
CA ASP A 85 -5.20 -26.14 -10.42
C ASP A 85 -4.52 -26.06 -9.04
N GLN A 86 -3.94 -27.15 -8.56
CA GLN A 86 -3.19 -27.19 -7.30
C GLN A 86 -1.95 -26.30 -7.30
N LEU A 87 -1.27 -26.15 -8.45
CA LEU A 87 -0.18 -25.20 -8.62
C LEU A 87 -0.68 -23.76 -8.62
N MET A 88 -1.78 -23.46 -9.32
CA MET A 88 -2.40 -22.13 -9.29
C MET A 88 -2.77 -21.70 -7.87
N TYR A 89 -3.32 -22.58 -7.05
CA TYR A 89 -3.70 -22.24 -5.68
C TYR A 89 -2.49 -21.95 -4.78
N ARG A 90 -1.35 -22.61 -5.04
CA ARG A 90 -0.07 -22.36 -4.35
C ARG A 90 0.63 -21.10 -4.88
N GLU A 91 0.50 -20.79 -6.16
CA GLU A 91 0.93 -19.52 -6.74
C GLU A 91 0.20 -18.34 -6.08
N VAL A 92 -1.12 -18.46 -5.85
CA VAL A 92 -1.87 -17.44 -5.08
C VAL A 92 -1.33 -17.31 -3.66
N ALA A 93 -1.03 -18.41 -2.97
CA ALA A 93 -0.41 -18.34 -1.65
C ALA A 93 0.90 -17.55 -1.68
N TRP A 94 1.75 -17.78 -2.69
CA TRP A 94 3.00 -17.02 -2.83
C TRP A 94 2.76 -15.53 -3.08
N HIS A 95 1.81 -15.18 -3.96
CA HIS A 95 1.41 -13.79 -4.16
C HIS A 95 0.85 -13.11 -2.90
N MET A 96 0.29 -13.88 -1.96
CA MET A 96 -0.19 -13.42 -0.65
C MET A 96 0.92 -13.29 0.40
N GLY A 97 2.19 -13.54 0.02
CA GLY A 97 3.36 -13.33 0.87
C GLY A 97 3.91 -14.59 1.55
N TYR A 98 3.32 -15.76 1.31
CA TYR A 98 3.87 -17.02 1.84
C TYR A 98 5.12 -17.45 1.08
N PRO A 99 6.20 -17.89 1.75
CA PRO A 99 7.44 -18.34 1.10
C PRO A 99 7.25 -19.46 0.07
N LEU A 100 8.11 -19.50 -0.96
CA LEU A 100 8.11 -20.56 -1.99
C LEU A 100 8.27 -21.96 -1.40
N SER A 101 9.03 -22.11 -0.31
CA SER A 101 9.23 -23.37 0.43
C SER A 101 7.93 -23.96 1.01
N GLN A 102 6.94 -23.12 1.29
CA GLN A 102 5.62 -23.54 1.80
C GLN A 102 4.59 -23.72 0.68
N THR A 103 4.88 -23.24 -0.53
CA THR A 103 3.92 -23.11 -1.64
C THR A 103 4.39 -23.91 -2.86
N LEU A 104 4.93 -23.25 -3.89
CA LEU A 104 5.27 -23.87 -5.17
C LEU A 104 6.43 -24.88 -5.07
N PHE A 105 7.40 -24.66 -4.19
CA PHE A 105 8.53 -25.59 -4.00
C PHE A 105 8.15 -26.84 -3.20
N THR A 106 6.88 -26.99 -2.81
CA THR A 106 6.36 -28.29 -2.33
C THR A 106 6.13 -29.26 -3.50
N SER A 107 6.07 -28.76 -4.74
CA SER A 107 5.83 -29.59 -5.93
C SER A 107 7.11 -30.31 -6.38
N ILE A 108 7.03 -31.63 -6.47
CA ILE A 108 8.11 -32.49 -6.98
C ILE A 108 8.43 -32.13 -8.45
N HIS A 109 7.41 -31.77 -9.23
CA HIS A 109 7.57 -31.39 -10.63
C HIS A 109 8.37 -30.09 -10.78
N ILE A 110 8.04 -29.05 -10.00
CA ILE A 110 8.77 -27.78 -10.03
C ILE A 110 10.23 -27.98 -9.59
N GLU A 111 10.47 -28.82 -8.58
CA GLU A 111 11.83 -29.16 -8.14
C GLU A 111 12.66 -29.74 -9.29
N ARG A 112 12.13 -30.73 -10.02
CA ARG A 112 12.82 -31.36 -11.16
C ARG A 112 13.07 -30.41 -12.34
N LEU A 113 12.19 -29.42 -12.53
CA LEU A 113 12.38 -28.39 -13.56
C LEU A 113 13.46 -27.38 -13.19
N LEU A 114 13.74 -27.18 -11.90
CA LEU A 114 14.70 -26.17 -11.42
C LEU A 114 16.04 -26.74 -10.97
N TRP A 115 16.10 -28.03 -10.64
CA TRP A 115 17.29 -28.67 -10.09
C TRP A 115 17.70 -29.96 -10.84
N PRO A 116 18.97 -30.08 -11.26
CA PRO A 116 20.00 -29.03 -11.33
C PRO A 116 19.55 -27.81 -12.18
N GLN A 117 20.20 -26.66 -12.07
CA GLN A 117 19.82 -25.49 -12.87
C GLN A 117 19.92 -25.82 -14.38
N PRO A 118 18.83 -25.66 -15.17
CA PRO A 118 18.88 -25.88 -16.61
C PRO A 118 19.71 -24.78 -17.30
N LYS A 119 20.57 -25.18 -18.24
CA LYS A 119 21.34 -24.26 -19.10
C LYS A 119 20.63 -23.96 -20.42
N GLN A 120 19.78 -24.87 -20.87
CA GLN A 120 18.88 -24.71 -22.00
C GLN A 120 17.46 -24.99 -21.56
N LEU A 121 16.45 -24.35 -22.16
CA LEU A 121 15.06 -24.54 -21.77
C LEU A 121 14.60 -26.00 -21.96
N SER A 122 15.15 -26.70 -22.96
CA SER A 122 14.94 -28.12 -23.21
C SER A 122 15.43 -29.03 -22.07
N GLU A 123 16.39 -28.57 -21.26
CA GLU A 123 16.88 -29.30 -20.08
C GLU A 123 15.93 -29.18 -18.88
N ALA A 124 14.98 -28.22 -18.89
CA ALA A 124 13.94 -28.09 -17.88
C ALA A 124 12.87 -29.17 -18.09
N CYS A 125 13.18 -30.40 -17.68
CA CYS A 125 12.32 -31.57 -17.83
C CYS A 125 12.22 -32.42 -16.56
N PHE A 126 11.20 -33.27 -16.46
CA PHE A 126 10.94 -34.08 -15.26
C PHE A 126 11.91 -35.25 -15.05
N TRP A 127 12.69 -35.65 -16.07
CA TRP A 127 13.48 -36.89 -16.07
C TRP A 127 14.92 -36.67 -16.56
N ARG A 128 15.68 -35.85 -15.83
CA ARG A 128 17.07 -35.50 -16.16
C ARG A 128 18.08 -36.64 -16.02
N ASP A 129 17.79 -37.63 -15.18
CA ASP A 129 18.72 -38.72 -14.83
C ASP A 129 18.65 -39.94 -15.79
N ARG A 130 17.67 -39.99 -16.70
CA ARG A 130 17.48 -41.11 -17.64
C ARG A 130 17.52 -40.64 -19.09
N ARG A 131 18.71 -40.65 -19.70
CA ARG A 131 18.88 -40.54 -21.15
C ARG A 131 18.44 -41.83 -21.86
N SER A 132 17.14 -42.15 -21.91
CA SER A 132 16.61 -43.09 -22.92
C SER A 132 15.07 -43.10 -23.04
N THR A 133 14.58 -43.02 -24.29
CA THR A 133 13.30 -43.56 -24.81
C THR A 133 11.96 -42.87 -24.49
N ARG A 134 11.92 -41.61 -24.02
CA ARG A 134 10.66 -40.85 -23.81
C ARG A 134 10.54 -39.55 -24.60
N ASP A 135 11.16 -39.49 -25.77
CA ASP A 135 10.99 -38.41 -26.75
C ASP A 135 9.62 -38.42 -27.45
N VAL A 136 8.71 -39.32 -27.05
CA VAL A 136 7.35 -39.35 -27.59
C VAL A 136 6.52 -38.25 -26.91
N PRO A 137 5.96 -37.29 -27.67
CA PRO A 137 5.09 -36.25 -27.11
C PRO A 137 3.94 -36.86 -26.32
N SER A 138 3.75 -36.37 -25.09
CA SER A 138 2.72 -36.85 -24.17
C SER A 138 2.07 -35.67 -23.46
N LEU A 139 0.90 -35.89 -22.84
CA LEU A 139 0.26 -34.82 -22.07
C LEU A 139 1.15 -34.34 -20.92
N LEU A 140 1.91 -35.24 -20.29
CA LEU A 140 2.83 -34.87 -19.22
C LEU A 140 3.97 -33.97 -19.74
N ASN A 141 4.67 -34.42 -20.78
CA ASN A 141 5.91 -33.79 -21.25
C ASN A 141 5.65 -32.56 -22.12
N THR A 142 4.56 -32.55 -22.88
CA THR A 142 4.26 -31.48 -23.85
C THR A 142 3.25 -30.47 -23.29
N VAL A 143 2.36 -30.86 -22.38
CA VAL A 143 1.29 -29.98 -21.88
C VAL A 143 1.59 -29.52 -20.46
N PHE A 144 1.74 -30.45 -19.52
CA PHE A 144 1.93 -30.12 -18.12
C PHE A 144 3.29 -29.49 -17.84
N GLN A 145 4.37 -29.98 -18.46
CA GLN A 145 5.69 -29.38 -18.37
C GLN A 145 5.71 -27.93 -18.88
N SER A 146 5.19 -27.68 -20.09
CA SER A 146 5.12 -26.32 -20.67
C SER A 146 4.31 -25.37 -19.79
N TYR A 147 3.19 -25.86 -19.21
CA TYR A 147 2.42 -25.10 -18.22
C TYR A 147 3.26 -24.73 -16.99
N CYS A 148 4.00 -25.69 -16.42
CA CYS A 148 4.85 -25.47 -15.26
C CYS A 148 6.00 -24.49 -15.56
N VAL A 149 6.63 -24.61 -16.73
CA VAL A 149 7.67 -23.67 -17.21
C VAL A 149 7.08 -22.27 -17.35
N GLY A 150 5.90 -22.14 -17.95
CA GLY A 150 5.15 -20.88 -18.02
C GLY A 150 4.84 -20.29 -16.64
N LEU A 151 4.44 -21.13 -15.68
CA LEU A 151 4.17 -20.70 -14.31
C LEU A 151 5.43 -20.18 -13.62
N ILE A 152 6.54 -20.92 -13.72
CA ILE A 152 7.84 -20.51 -13.15
C ILE A 152 8.28 -19.17 -13.75
N LYS A 153 8.14 -18.99 -15.07
CA LYS A 153 8.48 -17.71 -15.72
C LYS A 153 7.55 -16.57 -15.32
N CYS A 154 6.27 -16.83 -15.03
CA CYS A 154 5.40 -15.82 -14.42
C CYS A 154 5.92 -15.41 -13.04
N CYS A 155 6.32 -16.38 -12.21
CA CYS A 155 6.90 -16.09 -10.89
C CYS A 155 8.20 -15.29 -11.00
N ASP A 156 9.05 -15.57 -11.99
CA ASP A 156 10.26 -14.78 -12.26
C ASP A 156 9.95 -13.31 -12.55
N LEU A 157 9.01 -13.02 -13.45
CA LEU A 157 8.61 -11.65 -13.77
C LEU A 157 8.00 -10.93 -12.57
N VAL A 158 7.18 -11.63 -11.78
CA VAL A 158 6.61 -11.09 -10.54
C VAL A 158 7.72 -10.77 -9.53
N LEU A 159 8.66 -11.69 -9.33
CA LEU A 159 9.78 -11.51 -8.41
C LEU A 159 10.67 -10.34 -8.85
N SER A 160 11.00 -10.24 -10.14
CA SER A 160 11.78 -9.15 -10.72
C SER A 160 11.10 -7.79 -10.48
N MET A 161 9.79 -7.69 -10.75
CA MET A 161 9.02 -6.47 -10.50
C MET A 161 9.04 -6.09 -9.01
N VAL A 162 8.75 -7.05 -8.12
CA VAL A 162 8.71 -6.79 -6.67
C VAL A 162 10.09 -6.39 -6.15
N ALA A 163 11.14 -7.11 -6.54
CA ALA A 163 12.52 -6.82 -6.13
C ALA A 163 13.03 -5.47 -6.66
N SER A 164 12.46 -4.95 -7.75
CA SER A 164 12.84 -3.65 -8.31
C SER A 164 12.28 -2.44 -7.54
N GLN A 165 11.31 -2.65 -6.65
CA GLN A 165 10.60 -1.57 -5.95
C GLN A 165 10.64 -1.76 -4.43
N HIS A 166 10.10 -0.78 -3.69
CA HIS A 166 10.08 -0.85 -2.24
C HIS A 166 8.97 -1.77 -1.72
N PHE A 167 9.36 -2.79 -0.95
CA PHE A 167 8.48 -3.70 -0.21
C PHE A 167 9.16 -4.12 1.10
N TYR A 168 8.39 -4.68 2.03
CA TYR A 168 8.94 -5.27 3.26
C TYR A 168 9.02 -6.80 3.12
N GLU A 169 10.24 -7.33 3.13
CA GLU A 169 10.49 -8.78 3.11
C GLU A 169 9.88 -9.47 4.33
N GLU A 170 9.32 -10.66 4.11
CA GLU A 170 8.60 -11.49 5.11
C GLU A 170 7.37 -10.83 5.78
N GLU A 171 7.00 -9.62 5.37
CA GLU A 171 5.76 -8.93 5.79
C GLU A 171 4.81 -8.74 4.61
N ASP A 172 5.31 -8.14 3.52
CA ASP A 172 4.55 -7.97 2.27
C ASP A 172 4.74 -9.16 1.33
N PHE A 173 5.98 -9.64 1.20
CA PHE A 173 6.35 -10.66 0.22
C PHE A 173 7.58 -11.46 0.66
N ALA A 174 7.65 -12.72 0.25
CA ALA A 174 8.79 -13.60 0.52
C ALA A 174 9.58 -13.81 -0.79
N PRO A 175 10.68 -13.07 -1.01
CA PRO A 175 11.45 -13.13 -2.26
C PRO A 175 12.40 -14.33 -2.32
N GLN A 176 12.60 -15.04 -1.21
CA GLN A 176 13.60 -16.10 -1.11
C GLN A 176 13.34 -17.27 -2.08
N ILE A 177 14.32 -17.55 -2.94
CA ILE A 177 14.28 -18.62 -3.95
C ILE A 177 15.13 -19.85 -3.58
N TYR A 178 15.75 -19.90 -2.41
CA TYR A 178 16.43 -21.09 -1.88
C TYR A 178 17.48 -21.71 -2.83
N ASN A 179 18.19 -20.86 -3.57
CA ASN A 179 19.15 -21.25 -4.61
C ASN A 179 18.51 -22.13 -5.72
N ARG A 180 17.27 -21.78 -6.12
CA ARG A 180 16.53 -22.33 -7.26
C ARG A 180 16.15 -21.20 -8.21
N PRO A 181 17.02 -20.80 -9.16
CA PRO A 181 16.76 -19.71 -10.09
C PRO A 181 15.50 -19.96 -10.93
N LEU A 182 14.59 -18.98 -10.99
CA LEU A 182 13.27 -19.12 -11.62
C LEU A 182 13.29 -18.96 -13.15
N LEU A 183 14.18 -19.65 -13.87
CA LEU A 183 14.27 -19.55 -15.33
C LEU A 183 14.50 -18.09 -15.86
N HIS A 184 15.12 -17.25 -15.03
CA HIS A 184 15.42 -15.84 -15.37
C HIS A 184 16.26 -15.68 -16.64
N ASP A 185 17.17 -16.61 -16.92
CA ASP A 185 18.05 -16.62 -18.11
C ASP A 185 17.33 -16.86 -19.44
N PHE A 186 16.08 -17.34 -19.41
CA PHE A 186 15.31 -17.67 -20.63
C PHE A 186 14.35 -16.54 -21.00
N SER A 187 14.17 -16.31 -22.31
CA SER A 187 13.31 -15.24 -22.79
C SER A 187 11.81 -15.57 -22.60
N VAL A 188 10.99 -14.54 -22.48
CA VAL A 188 9.52 -14.71 -22.45
C VAL A 188 9.01 -15.33 -23.76
N GLY A 189 9.63 -15.00 -24.90
CA GLY A 189 9.30 -15.54 -26.22
C GLY A 189 9.43 -17.06 -26.28
N GLU A 190 10.57 -17.62 -25.87
CA GLU A 190 10.80 -19.07 -25.87
C GLU A 190 9.78 -19.84 -25.02
N VAL A 191 9.40 -19.28 -23.87
CA VAL A 191 8.40 -19.88 -22.99
C VAL A 191 6.99 -19.78 -23.59
N MET A 192 6.67 -18.67 -24.24
CA MET A 192 5.41 -18.49 -24.97
C MET A 192 5.27 -19.48 -26.13
N ASP A 193 6.34 -19.73 -26.88
CA ASP A 193 6.37 -20.73 -27.96
C ASP A 193 6.10 -22.13 -27.40
N SER A 194 6.72 -22.48 -26.27
CA SER A 194 6.48 -23.76 -25.58
C SER A 194 5.01 -23.96 -25.13
N LEU A 195 4.36 -22.90 -24.64
CA LEU A 195 2.93 -22.91 -24.29
C LEU A 195 2.04 -23.01 -25.54
N GLN A 196 2.43 -22.37 -26.64
CA GLN A 196 1.70 -22.43 -27.90
C GLN A 196 1.77 -23.83 -28.53
N ASP A 197 2.93 -24.47 -28.49
CA ASP A 197 3.12 -25.85 -28.93
C ASP A 197 2.27 -26.82 -28.11
N ALA A 198 2.23 -26.62 -26.79
CA ALA A 198 1.36 -27.36 -25.89
C ALA A 198 -0.13 -27.21 -26.28
N HIS A 199 -0.56 -25.99 -26.58
CA HIS A 199 -1.93 -25.71 -26.99
C HIS A 199 -2.27 -26.41 -28.32
N VAL A 200 -1.39 -26.33 -29.31
CA VAL A 200 -1.55 -27.01 -30.61
C VAL A 200 -1.58 -28.54 -30.44
N PHE A 201 -0.76 -29.08 -29.53
CA PHE A 201 -0.76 -30.50 -29.21
C PHE A 201 -2.10 -30.96 -28.63
N VAL A 202 -2.64 -30.24 -27.64
CA VAL A 202 -3.96 -30.55 -27.05
C VAL A 202 -5.06 -30.47 -28.11
N GLN A 203 -5.03 -29.47 -28.99
CA GLN A 203 -6.01 -29.32 -30.07
C GLN A 203 -6.04 -30.52 -31.02
N LYS A 204 -4.87 -31.08 -31.36
CA LYS A 204 -4.73 -32.26 -32.24
C LYS A 204 -4.95 -33.60 -31.53
N SER A 205 -5.06 -33.61 -30.20
CA SER A 205 -5.21 -34.84 -29.43
C SER A 205 -6.60 -35.49 -29.60
N ASN A 206 -6.67 -36.80 -29.36
CA ASN A 206 -7.93 -37.56 -29.36
C ASN A 206 -8.66 -37.54 -27.99
N LEU A 207 -8.40 -36.51 -27.17
CA LEU A 207 -9.05 -36.36 -25.86
C LEU A 207 -10.55 -36.02 -25.99
N PRO A 208 -11.38 -36.44 -25.01
CA PRO A 208 -12.76 -35.99 -24.91
C PRO A 208 -12.85 -34.46 -24.86
N GLU A 209 -13.86 -33.90 -25.52
CA GLU A 209 -14.00 -32.44 -25.70
C GLU A 209 -13.99 -31.64 -24.37
N PRO A 210 -14.63 -32.10 -23.28
CA PRO A 210 -14.57 -31.37 -22.00
C PRO A 210 -13.16 -31.24 -21.43
N LEU A 211 -12.35 -32.31 -21.50
CA LEU A 211 -10.97 -32.31 -20.99
C LEU A 211 -10.03 -31.56 -21.93
N LYS A 212 -10.25 -31.68 -23.24
CA LYS A 212 -9.53 -30.91 -24.26
C LYS A 212 -9.72 -29.40 -24.05
N GLY A 213 -10.97 -28.96 -23.85
CA GLY A 213 -11.29 -27.57 -23.52
C GLY A 213 -10.62 -27.13 -22.22
N ALA A 214 -10.77 -27.90 -21.15
CA ALA A 214 -10.21 -27.58 -19.83
C ALA A 214 -8.68 -27.40 -19.83
N LEU A 215 -7.94 -28.24 -20.58
CA LEU A 215 -6.48 -28.11 -20.72
C LEU A 215 -6.09 -26.88 -21.55
N LYS A 216 -6.82 -26.61 -22.64
CA LYS A 216 -6.59 -25.40 -23.46
C LYS A 216 -6.83 -24.13 -22.67
N ASP A 217 -7.91 -24.07 -21.88
CA ASP A 217 -8.23 -22.89 -21.08
C ASP A 217 -7.14 -22.59 -20.05
N ARG A 218 -6.56 -23.63 -19.42
CA ARG A 218 -5.43 -23.50 -18.48
C ARG A 218 -4.15 -23.01 -19.15
N LEU A 219 -3.81 -23.56 -20.33
CA LEU A 219 -2.67 -23.09 -21.11
C LEU A 219 -2.85 -21.65 -21.57
N ASN A 220 -4.04 -21.30 -22.07
CA ASN A 220 -4.36 -19.95 -22.52
C ASN A 220 -4.35 -18.94 -21.35
N ALA A 221 -4.88 -19.33 -20.18
CA ALA A 221 -4.80 -18.52 -18.97
C ALA A 221 -3.35 -18.30 -18.54
N ARG A 222 -2.49 -19.33 -18.63
CA ARG A 222 -1.06 -19.18 -18.33
C ARG A 222 -0.36 -18.23 -19.32
N SER A 223 -0.63 -18.39 -20.62
CA SER A 223 -0.13 -17.48 -21.65
C SER A 223 -0.66 -16.06 -21.48
N ALA A 224 -1.86 -15.87 -20.93
CA ALA A 224 -2.41 -14.56 -20.61
C ALA A 224 -1.65 -13.88 -19.46
N PHE A 225 -1.42 -14.59 -18.35
CA PHE A 225 -0.61 -14.06 -17.24
C PHE A 225 0.82 -13.72 -17.67
N LEU A 226 1.46 -14.61 -18.44
CA LEU A 226 2.83 -14.39 -18.91
C LEU A 226 2.93 -13.14 -19.80
N ARG A 227 1.98 -12.98 -20.74
CA ARG A 227 1.89 -11.76 -21.57
C ARG A 227 1.63 -10.50 -20.73
N LEU A 228 0.69 -10.56 -19.78
CA LEU A 228 0.35 -9.42 -18.93
C LEU A 228 1.55 -8.96 -18.10
N PHE A 229 2.25 -9.88 -17.43
CA PHE A 229 3.41 -9.54 -16.62
C PHE A 229 4.57 -9.03 -17.47
N HIS A 230 4.78 -9.57 -18.68
CA HIS A 230 5.78 -9.05 -19.60
C HIS A 230 5.44 -7.64 -20.11
N SER A 231 4.19 -7.38 -20.49
CA SER A 231 3.75 -6.01 -20.83
C SER A 231 3.93 -5.05 -19.65
N CYS A 232 3.68 -5.49 -18.41
CA CYS A 232 3.94 -4.69 -17.22
C CYS A 232 5.43 -4.35 -17.05
N GLU A 233 6.32 -5.33 -17.20
CA GLU A 233 7.77 -5.16 -17.18
C GLU A 233 8.22 -4.09 -18.20
N LEU A 234 7.68 -4.14 -19.41
CA LEU A 234 7.93 -3.17 -20.49
C LEU A 234 7.17 -1.84 -20.32
N ARG A 235 6.31 -1.71 -19.31
CA ARG A 235 5.39 -0.57 -19.10
C ARG A 235 4.45 -0.32 -20.29
N GLU A 236 4.14 -1.37 -21.04
CA GLU A 236 3.19 -1.35 -22.14
C GLU A 236 1.76 -1.57 -21.61
N ARG A 237 0.87 -0.61 -21.89
CA ARG A 237 -0.52 -0.67 -21.44
C ARG A 237 -1.26 -1.82 -22.14
N PRO A 238 -1.82 -2.80 -21.40
CA PRO A 238 -2.65 -3.84 -21.99
C PRO A 238 -3.93 -3.26 -22.60
N ALA A 239 -4.40 -3.83 -23.71
CA ALA A 239 -5.67 -3.43 -24.32
C ALA A 239 -6.86 -3.85 -23.46
N SER A 240 -7.90 -3.01 -23.34
CA SER A 240 -9.09 -3.31 -22.54
C SER A 240 -9.87 -4.54 -23.01
N SER A 241 -9.80 -4.86 -24.30
CA SER A 241 -10.39 -6.09 -24.87
C SER A 241 -9.70 -7.34 -24.36
N THR A 242 -8.38 -7.27 -24.12
CA THR A 242 -7.58 -8.36 -23.57
C THR A 242 -8.02 -8.71 -22.16
N LEU A 243 -8.28 -7.71 -21.30
CA LEU A 243 -8.78 -7.95 -19.94
C LEU A 243 -10.07 -8.76 -19.90
N GLN A 244 -11.05 -8.45 -20.77
CA GLN A 244 -12.31 -9.18 -20.80
C GLN A 244 -12.13 -10.63 -21.25
N ALA A 245 -11.25 -10.87 -22.22
CA ALA A 245 -10.90 -12.21 -22.65
C ALA A 245 -10.18 -12.99 -21.53
N ASP A 246 -9.24 -12.36 -20.83
CA ASP A 246 -8.48 -12.99 -19.76
C ASP A 246 -9.36 -13.31 -18.54
N LEU A 247 -10.30 -12.43 -18.18
CA LEU A 247 -11.30 -12.71 -17.13
C LEU A 247 -12.19 -13.90 -17.50
N ALA A 248 -12.66 -13.96 -18.75
CA ALA A 248 -13.48 -15.08 -19.24
C ALA A 248 -12.70 -16.41 -19.23
N LEU A 249 -11.39 -16.38 -19.50
CA LEU A 249 -10.52 -17.55 -19.37
C LEU A 249 -10.46 -18.06 -17.92
N ILE A 250 -10.30 -17.17 -16.93
CA ILE A 250 -10.30 -17.56 -15.51
C ILE A 250 -11.64 -18.17 -15.09
N GLU A 251 -12.77 -17.61 -15.54
CA GLU A 251 -14.09 -18.19 -15.28
C GLU A 251 -14.26 -19.59 -15.91
N ALA A 252 -13.71 -19.79 -17.11
CA ALA A 252 -13.74 -21.10 -17.78
C ALA A 252 -12.89 -22.14 -17.04
N VAL A 253 -11.70 -21.75 -16.56
CA VAL A 253 -10.84 -22.60 -15.72
C VAL A 253 -11.55 -22.96 -14.42
N GLU A 254 -12.21 -22.00 -13.77
CA GLU A 254 -12.98 -22.24 -12.53
C GLU A 254 -14.11 -23.25 -12.75
N LYS A 255 -14.91 -23.07 -13.81
CA LYS A 255 -16.02 -23.98 -14.15
C LYS A 255 -15.53 -25.39 -14.44
N THR A 256 -14.38 -25.53 -15.10
CA THR A 256 -13.83 -26.84 -15.51
C THR A 256 -12.95 -27.50 -14.45
N SER A 257 -12.65 -26.84 -13.33
CA SER A 257 -11.86 -27.42 -12.22
C SER A 257 -12.47 -28.70 -11.61
N ILE A 258 -13.79 -28.88 -11.71
CA ILE A 258 -14.48 -30.10 -11.27
C ILE A 258 -14.05 -31.36 -12.05
N LEU A 259 -13.41 -31.20 -13.21
CA LEU A 259 -12.90 -32.30 -14.02
C LEU A 259 -11.54 -32.81 -13.51
N GLY A 260 -10.93 -32.11 -12.55
CA GLY A 260 -9.67 -32.51 -11.94
C GLY A 260 -9.83 -33.73 -11.02
N ARG A 261 -8.92 -34.70 -11.16
CA ARG A 261 -8.82 -35.85 -10.25
C ARG A 261 -7.48 -35.84 -9.50
N PRO A 262 -7.47 -35.96 -8.16
CA PRO A 262 -6.23 -36.11 -7.41
C PRO A 262 -5.36 -37.26 -7.90
N THR A 263 -4.04 -37.08 -7.83
CA THR A 263 -3.09 -38.16 -8.09
C THR A 263 -3.14 -39.20 -6.95
N PRO A 264 -3.03 -40.50 -7.23
CA PRO A 264 -3.02 -41.55 -6.20
C PRO A 264 -1.80 -41.47 -5.28
N THR A 265 -0.68 -40.91 -5.78
CA THR A 265 0.54 -40.66 -5.02
C THR A 265 0.74 -39.16 -4.77
N VAL A 266 1.49 -38.82 -3.71
CA VAL A 266 1.65 -37.45 -3.23
C VAL A 266 2.57 -36.64 -4.15
N ALA A 267 1.99 -35.76 -4.98
CA ALA A 267 2.75 -34.87 -5.88
C ALA A 267 3.29 -33.59 -5.21
N PHE A 268 2.81 -33.27 -3.99
CA PHE A 268 3.19 -32.09 -3.21
C PHE A 268 3.57 -32.51 -1.79
N THR A 269 4.80 -32.26 -1.37
CA THR A 269 5.33 -32.76 -0.09
C THR A 269 6.25 -31.76 0.62
N LEU A 270 6.23 -31.79 1.95
CA LEU A 270 7.14 -31.02 2.79
C LEU A 270 8.58 -31.54 2.76
N LYS A 271 8.77 -32.80 2.33
CA LYS A 271 10.11 -33.39 2.16
C LYS A 271 10.99 -32.56 1.23
N MET A 272 10.39 -31.80 0.31
CA MET A 272 11.12 -30.90 -0.60
C MET A 272 11.91 -29.83 0.16
N GLN A 273 11.45 -29.38 1.34
CA GLN A 273 12.17 -28.38 2.14
C GLN A 273 13.55 -28.87 2.61
N ARG A 274 13.79 -30.18 2.69
CA ARG A 274 15.11 -30.77 3.00
C ARG A 274 16.17 -30.46 1.95
N ASN A 275 15.74 -30.31 0.71
CA ASN A 275 16.64 -30.10 -0.43
C ASN A 275 16.87 -28.61 -0.70
N LEU A 276 16.14 -27.73 0.01
CA LEU A 276 16.26 -26.28 -0.12
C LEU A 276 17.39 -25.78 0.78
N ALA A 277 18.15 -24.80 0.30
CA ALA A 277 19.14 -24.09 1.12
C ALA A 277 18.41 -23.15 2.10
N SER A 278 17.96 -23.69 3.23
CA SER A 278 17.20 -22.99 4.27
C SER A 278 17.99 -22.90 5.57
N SER A 279 18.00 -21.71 6.17
CA SER A 279 18.48 -21.47 7.54
C SER A 279 17.33 -21.28 8.54
N VAL A 280 16.09 -21.52 8.10
CA VAL A 280 14.89 -21.40 8.93
C VAL A 280 14.26 -22.78 9.17
N PRO A 281 13.55 -22.96 10.30
CA PRO A 281 12.84 -24.19 10.61
C PRO A 281 11.86 -24.62 9.50
N PRO A 282 11.56 -25.92 9.36
CA PRO A 282 10.54 -26.41 8.42
C PRO A 282 9.18 -25.81 8.76
N ARG A 283 8.47 -25.32 7.73
CA ARG A 283 7.18 -24.66 7.88
C ARG A 283 6.07 -25.46 7.20
N PRO A 284 4.82 -25.44 7.71
CA PRO A 284 3.71 -26.18 7.12
C PRO A 284 3.41 -25.71 5.70
N MET A 285 2.91 -26.63 4.87
CA MET A 285 2.53 -26.33 3.49
C MET A 285 1.26 -25.47 3.49
N ILE A 286 1.23 -24.47 2.61
CA ILE A 286 0.11 -23.53 2.47
C ILE A 286 -0.50 -23.70 1.08
N VAL A 287 -1.83 -23.85 1.06
CA VAL A 287 -2.65 -23.93 -0.16
C VAL A 287 -3.89 -23.07 0.07
N ILE A 288 -4.21 -22.20 -0.88
CA ILE A 288 -5.40 -21.36 -0.81
C ILE A 288 -6.62 -22.16 -1.30
N GLU A 289 -7.76 -21.94 -0.65
CA GLU A 289 -9.03 -22.51 -1.08
C GLU A 289 -9.40 -22.06 -2.50
N LYS A 290 -10.06 -22.94 -3.27
CA LYS A 290 -10.42 -22.72 -4.67
C LYS A 290 -11.10 -21.37 -4.89
N GLU A 291 -12.15 -21.08 -4.14
CA GLU A 291 -12.98 -19.88 -4.30
C GLU A 291 -12.17 -18.59 -4.05
N LYS A 292 -11.28 -18.63 -3.06
CA LYS A 292 -10.36 -17.52 -2.74
C LYS A 292 -9.31 -17.33 -3.83
N ALA A 293 -8.78 -18.42 -4.39
CA ALA A 293 -7.77 -18.36 -5.44
C ALA A 293 -8.32 -17.74 -6.74
N PHE A 294 -9.50 -18.16 -7.19
CA PHE A 294 -10.13 -17.57 -8.38
C PHE A 294 -10.54 -16.11 -8.16
N SER A 295 -11.08 -15.78 -6.97
CA SER A 295 -11.38 -14.40 -6.59
C SER A 295 -10.11 -13.52 -6.63
N PHE A 296 -8.98 -14.05 -6.15
CA PHE A 296 -7.69 -13.37 -6.20
C PHE A 296 -7.22 -13.12 -7.63
N PHE A 297 -7.24 -14.12 -8.51
CA PHE A 297 -6.83 -13.93 -9.91
C PHE A 297 -7.71 -12.93 -10.66
N HIS A 298 -9.03 -12.96 -10.43
CA HIS A 298 -9.95 -11.96 -10.97
C HIS A 298 -9.57 -10.54 -10.54
N GLN A 299 -9.26 -10.35 -9.25
CA GLN A 299 -8.82 -9.06 -8.74
C GLN A 299 -7.46 -8.66 -9.32
N LEU A 300 -6.50 -9.58 -9.36
CA LEU A 300 -5.15 -9.32 -9.87
C LEU A 300 -5.18 -8.84 -11.33
N LEU A 301 -5.95 -9.50 -12.21
CA LEU A 301 -6.10 -9.09 -13.61
C LEU A 301 -6.72 -7.69 -13.75
N ARG A 302 -7.82 -7.44 -13.01
CA ARG A 302 -8.53 -6.16 -13.00
C ARG A 302 -7.64 -5.03 -12.51
N ASP A 303 -7.00 -5.21 -11.36
CA ASP A 303 -6.17 -4.20 -10.73
C ASP A 303 -4.90 -3.93 -11.54
N THR A 304 -4.22 -4.97 -12.02
CA THR A 304 -3.01 -4.83 -12.86
C THR A 304 -3.31 -4.01 -14.12
N THR A 305 -4.45 -4.29 -14.77
CA THR A 305 -4.85 -3.54 -15.97
C THR A 305 -5.31 -2.12 -15.64
N SER A 306 -6.08 -1.95 -14.55
CA SER A 306 -6.59 -0.65 -14.12
C SER A 306 -5.51 0.28 -13.58
N ALA A 307 -4.42 -0.27 -13.03
CA ALA A 307 -3.25 0.48 -12.58
C ALA A 307 -2.72 1.41 -13.66
N PHE A 308 -2.69 0.96 -14.93
CA PHE A 308 -2.22 1.79 -16.03
C PHE A 308 -3.01 3.08 -16.20
N GLN A 309 -4.27 3.15 -15.76
CA GLN A 309 -5.08 4.38 -15.81
C GLN A 309 -4.43 5.53 -15.02
N MET A 310 -3.56 5.24 -14.05
CA MET A 310 -2.81 6.27 -13.31
C MET A 310 -1.89 7.08 -14.21
N LEU A 311 -1.39 6.47 -15.30
CA LEU A 311 -0.56 7.17 -16.29
C LEU A 311 -1.34 8.27 -17.04
N ASP A 312 -2.67 8.23 -17.06
CA ASP A 312 -3.48 9.25 -17.74
C ASP A 312 -3.69 10.51 -16.88
N ILE A 313 -3.36 10.46 -15.60
CA ILE A 313 -3.53 11.56 -14.66
C ILE A 313 -2.34 12.50 -14.78
N THR A 314 -2.59 13.76 -15.13
CA THR A 314 -1.53 14.74 -15.43
C THR A 314 -1.19 15.65 -14.27
N CYS A 315 -1.90 15.54 -13.15
CA CYS A 315 -1.75 16.43 -12.01
C CYS A 315 -1.28 15.66 -10.76
N GLY A 316 -0.23 16.16 -10.09
CA GLY A 316 0.36 15.56 -8.90
C GLY A 316 -0.64 15.35 -7.76
N SER A 317 -1.37 16.38 -7.37
CA SER A 317 -2.38 16.26 -6.31
C SER A 317 -3.50 15.26 -6.61
N ASP A 318 -4.01 15.23 -7.85
CA ASP A 318 -5.08 14.31 -8.25
C ASP A 318 -4.54 12.88 -8.37
N LEU A 319 -3.28 12.73 -8.78
CA LEU A 319 -2.55 11.46 -8.78
C LEU A 319 -2.38 10.94 -7.35
N LEU A 320 -2.11 11.81 -6.37
CA LEU A 320 -1.95 11.41 -4.98
C LEU A 320 -3.26 10.85 -4.42
N VAL A 321 -4.38 11.54 -4.68
CA VAL A 321 -5.72 11.02 -4.37
C VAL A 321 -5.97 9.70 -5.08
N ALA A 322 -5.58 9.59 -6.36
CA ALA A 322 -5.77 8.36 -7.13
C ALA A 322 -5.01 7.16 -6.53
N TYR A 323 -3.74 7.35 -6.15
CA TYR A 323 -2.95 6.34 -5.45
C TYR A 323 -3.59 5.96 -4.11
N GLN A 324 -4.01 6.95 -3.33
CA GLN A 324 -4.66 6.71 -2.04
C GLN A 324 -5.94 5.88 -2.20
N ARG A 325 -6.81 6.24 -3.16
CA ARG A 325 -8.10 5.55 -3.36
C ARG A 325 -7.93 4.18 -3.99
N PHE A 326 -7.04 4.05 -4.96
CA PHE A 326 -6.74 2.78 -5.59
C PHE A 326 -6.17 1.77 -4.58
N MET A 327 -5.34 2.22 -3.64
CA MET A 327 -4.74 1.38 -2.58
C MET A 327 -5.65 1.13 -1.39
N ALA A 328 -6.71 1.92 -1.23
CA ALA A 328 -7.71 1.80 -0.17
C ALA A 328 -8.96 1.01 -0.57
N GLN A 329 -8.94 0.34 -1.72
CA GLN A 329 -9.99 -0.59 -2.14
C GLN A 329 -10.31 -1.61 -1.04
N THR A 330 -11.59 -2.00 -0.95
CA THR A 330 -12.07 -2.93 0.10
C THR A 330 -11.28 -4.24 0.10
N SER A 331 -10.99 -4.77 -1.09
CA SER A 331 -9.98 -5.80 -1.29
C SER A 331 -8.68 -5.10 -1.59
N GLN A 332 -7.73 -5.15 -0.66
CA GLN A 332 -6.45 -4.48 -0.85
C GLN A 332 -5.73 -5.03 -2.10
N PRO A 333 -5.17 -4.16 -2.97
CA PRO A 333 -4.42 -4.63 -4.13
C PRO A 333 -3.25 -5.53 -3.75
N ALA A 334 -3.02 -6.58 -4.56
CA ALA A 334 -1.92 -7.51 -4.36
C ALA A 334 -0.56 -6.79 -4.40
N VAL A 335 0.45 -7.35 -3.72
CA VAL A 335 1.81 -6.77 -3.66
C VAL A 335 2.34 -6.41 -5.05
N TYR A 336 2.14 -7.31 -6.02
CA TYR A 336 2.52 -7.07 -7.42
C TYR A 336 1.94 -5.77 -7.99
N VAL A 337 0.65 -5.50 -7.74
CA VAL A 337 -0.01 -4.26 -8.20
C VAL A 337 0.55 -3.05 -7.46
N ARG A 338 0.82 -3.20 -6.15
CA ARG A 338 1.41 -2.15 -5.32
C ARG A 338 2.78 -1.71 -5.85
N VAL A 339 3.64 -2.66 -6.20
CA VAL A 339 4.95 -2.36 -6.80
C VAL A 339 4.82 -1.85 -8.25
N LEU A 340 3.84 -2.35 -9.02
CA LEU A 340 3.59 -1.85 -10.37
C LEU A 340 3.26 -0.35 -10.36
N LEU A 341 2.41 0.13 -9.43
CA LEU A 341 2.15 1.58 -9.31
C LEU A 341 3.41 2.35 -8.93
N GLN A 342 4.21 1.87 -7.97
CA GLN A 342 5.48 2.53 -7.62
C GLN A 342 6.39 2.67 -8.84
N SER A 343 6.40 1.66 -9.70
CA SER A 343 7.20 1.63 -10.91
C SER A 343 6.80 2.69 -11.95
N PHE A 344 5.59 3.25 -11.88
CA PHE A 344 5.16 4.36 -12.73
C PHE A 344 5.75 5.70 -12.30
N LEU A 345 6.26 5.81 -11.08
CA LEU A 345 6.95 7.01 -10.60
C LEU A 345 8.36 7.13 -11.19
N ASN A 346 8.86 6.08 -11.84
CA ASN A 346 10.14 6.09 -12.54
C ASN A 346 10.11 5.18 -13.78
N ILE A 347 9.62 5.70 -14.89
CA ILE A 347 9.69 5.08 -16.22
C ILE A 347 10.78 5.81 -17.00
N ASN A 348 11.89 5.14 -17.29
CA ASN A 348 13.03 5.73 -18.04
C ASN A 348 13.51 7.07 -17.43
N ASN A 349 13.69 7.14 -16.11
CA ASN A 349 14.06 8.37 -15.37
C ASN A 349 13.03 9.51 -15.42
N THR A 350 11.78 9.21 -15.79
CA THR A 350 10.68 10.17 -15.80
C THR A 350 9.48 9.68 -14.99
N VAL A 351 8.76 10.62 -14.39
CA VAL A 351 7.51 10.38 -13.66
C VAL A 351 6.38 10.16 -14.68
N LEU A 352 5.68 9.04 -14.56
CA LEU A 352 4.62 8.56 -15.46
C LEU A 352 5.05 8.42 -16.93
N GLY A 353 6.35 8.37 -17.22
CA GLY A 353 6.87 8.33 -18.58
C GLY A 353 6.79 9.68 -19.33
N ARG A 354 6.48 10.78 -18.63
CA ARG A 354 6.14 12.08 -19.24
C ARG A 354 6.90 13.27 -18.68
N TYR A 355 7.18 13.26 -17.39
CA TYR A 355 7.67 14.45 -16.68
C TYR A 355 9.02 14.18 -16.03
N THR A 356 9.94 15.13 -16.11
CA THR A 356 11.08 15.12 -15.17
C THR A 356 10.56 15.34 -13.74
N ILE A 357 11.33 14.94 -12.74
CA ILE A 357 10.95 15.12 -11.33
C ILE A 357 10.71 16.62 -11.04
N ASP A 358 11.61 17.47 -11.51
CA ASP A 358 11.54 18.93 -11.33
C ASP A 358 10.28 19.53 -11.97
N HIS A 359 9.96 19.13 -13.20
CA HIS A 359 8.76 19.60 -13.88
C HIS A 359 7.50 19.14 -13.18
N PHE A 360 7.47 17.89 -12.71
CA PHE A 360 6.33 17.32 -11.99
C PHE A 360 6.05 18.07 -10.68
N ILE A 361 7.08 18.40 -9.91
CA ILE A 361 6.97 19.19 -8.67
C ILE A 361 6.57 20.63 -8.97
N THR A 362 7.22 21.26 -9.95
CA THR A 362 6.93 22.64 -10.35
C THR A 362 5.47 22.80 -10.78
N GLN A 363 4.96 21.89 -11.62
CA GLN A 363 3.55 21.89 -12.02
C GLN A 363 2.60 21.75 -10.82
N ASP A 364 2.97 20.93 -9.82
CA ASP A 364 2.18 20.77 -8.60
C ASP A 364 2.18 22.04 -7.74
N MET A 365 3.34 22.69 -7.56
CA MET A 365 3.50 23.98 -6.89
C MET A 365 2.65 25.07 -7.55
N HIS A 366 2.68 25.17 -8.89
CA HIS A 366 1.83 26.10 -9.64
C HIS A 366 0.35 25.88 -9.42
N SER A 367 -0.06 24.61 -9.28
CA SER A 367 -1.45 24.28 -9.06
C SER A 367 -1.97 24.68 -7.67
N LEU A 368 -1.08 24.92 -6.70
CA LEU A 368 -1.43 25.21 -5.31
C LEU A 368 -1.11 26.67 -4.92
N THR A 369 0.14 27.10 -5.07
CA THR A 369 0.64 28.39 -4.56
C THR A 369 0.99 29.39 -5.65
N LEU A 370 1.03 28.95 -6.91
CA LEU A 370 1.30 29.78 -8.09
C LEU A 370 2.53 30.72 -7.91
N PRO A 371 3.72 30.18 -7.53
CA PRO A 371 4.92 30.98 -7.24
C PRO A 371 5.34 31.81 -8.45
N SER A 372 5.77 33.06 -8.21
CA SER A 372 6.29 33.96 -9.25
C SER A 372 7.71 33.64 -9.72
N ALA A 373 8.54 33.10 -8.83
CA ALA A 373 9.94 32.74 -9.11
C ALA A 373 10.09 31.45 -9.94
N LEU A 374 9.01 30.74 -10.19
CA LEU A 374 8.95 29.59 -11.08
C LEU A 374 8.13 30.01 -12.31
N PRO A 375 8.73 30.17 -13.49
CA PRO A 375 7.95 30.46 -14.69
C PRO A 375 7.28 29.18 -15.20
N LEU A 376 5.98 29.27 -15.53
CA LEU A 376 5.26 28.17 -16.18
C LEU A 376 5.27 28.39 -17.71
N GLY A 377 6.13 27.66 -18.42
CA GLY A 377 6.21 27.75 -19.89
C GLY A 377 6.95 29.01 -20.38
N SER A 378 6.63 29.48 -21.60
CA SER A 378 7.37 30.54 -22.29
C SER A 378 6.99 31.99 -21.92
N ASN A 379 6.18 32.20 -20.90
CA ASN A 379 5.74 33.53 -20.47
C ASN A 379 6.48 33.93 -19.17
N ASN A 380 7.72 34.40 -19.31
CA ASN A 380 8.62 34.75 -18.20
C ASN A 380 8.47 36.21 -17.72
N SER A 381 7.26 36.74 -17.52
CA SER A 381 7.10 38.20 -17.36
C SER A 381 7.73 38.81 -16.11
N GLU A 382 7.82 38.12 -14.97
CA GLU A 382 8.35 38.71 -13.72
C GLU A 382 9.86 38.49 -13.54
N ILE A 383 10.43 37.43 -14.14
CA ILE A 383 11.86 37.12 -14.06
C ILE A 383 12.64 37.84 -15.17
N GLU A 384 12.02 38.15 -16.31
CA GLU A 384 12.67 38.89 -17.41
C GLU A 384 13.08 40.31 -17.03
N ASP A 385 12.45 40.91 -16.00
CA ASP A 385 12.69 42.29 -15.58
C ASP A 385 13.88 42.44 -14.60
N ILE A 386 14.42 41.34 -14.06
CA ILE A 386 15.58 41.34 -13.14
C ILE A 386 16.91 41.03 -13.86
N PRO A 387 18.08 41.49 -13.35
CA PRO A 387 19.40 41.20 -13.93
C PRO A 387 19.70 39.71 -14.15
N GLU A 388 20.38 39.36 -15.25
CA GLU A 388 20.68 37.97 -15.64
C GLU A 388 21.42 37.17 -14.55
N ASP A 389 22.32 37.82 -13.80
CA ASP A 389 23.05 37.21 -12.68
C ASP A 389 22.12 36.79 -11.53
N GLN A 390 21.11 37.62 -11.23
CA GLN A 390 20.10 37.31 -10.23
C GLN A 390 19.13 36.22 -10.70
N GLN A 391 18.78 36.20 -11.99
CA GLN A 391 17.98 35.12 -12.58
C GLN A 391 18.68 33.77 -12.47
N MET A 392 20.00 33.73 -12.74
CA MET A 392 20.81 32.53 -12.60
C MET A 392 20.91 32.08 -11.14
N GLU A 393 21.05 33.01 -10.19
CA GLU A 393 21.10 32.66 -8.76
C GLU A 393 19.77 32.09 -8.27
N ILE A 394 18.62 32.70 -8.62
CA ILE A 394 17.28 32.15 -8.32
C ILE A 394 17.15 30.75 -8.89
N SER A 395 17.45 30.58 -10.19
CA SER A 395 17.31 29.29 -10.87
C SER A 395 18.15 28.20 -10.19
N SER A 396 19.39 28.53 -9.82
CA SER A 396 20.29 27.61 -9.13
C SER A 396 19.76 27.21 -7.74
N ARG A 397 19.28 28.17 -6.94
CA ARG A 397 18.73 27.85 -5.60
C ARG A 397 17.43 27.06 -5.67
N VAL A 398 16.57 27.38 -6.63
CA VAL A 398 15.34 26.63 -6.88
C VAL A 398 15.67 25.20 -7.33
N GLU A 399 16.62 25.01 -8.24
CA GLU A 399 17.08 23.68 -8.67
C GLU A 399 17.64 22.86 -7.49
N LEU A 400 18.45 23.47 -6.61
CA LEU A 400 18.93 22.82 -5.39
C LEU A 400 17.77 22.37 -4.49
N PHE A 401 16.75 23.21 -4.33
CA PHE A 401 15.57 22.88 -3.55
C PHE A 401 14.70 21.78 -4.17
N LEU A 402 14.48 21.81 -5.49
CA LEU A 402 13.75 20.77 -6.22
C LEU A 402 14.44 19.41 -6.10
N ASN A 403 15.77 19.38 -6.26
CA ASN A 403 16.58 18.19 -6.03
C ASN A 403 16.46 17.67 -4.59
N ARG A 404 16.40 18.58 -3.61
CA ARG A 404 16.31 18.27 -2.19
C ARG A 404 14.96 17.69 -1.78
N CYS A 405 13.84 18.19 -2.32
CA CYS A 405 12.50 17.74 -1.95
C CYS A 405 11.93 16.67 -2.88
N GLY A 406 12.52 16.46 -4.06
CA GLY A 406 11.89 15.66 -5.10
C GLY A 406 11.68 14.19 -4.78
N GLN A 407 12.65 13.53 -4.13
CA GLN A 407 12.41 12.16 -3.67
C GLN A 407 11.42 12.08 -2.51
N SER A 408 11.43 13.05 -1.59
CA SER A 408 10.46 13.12 -0.49
C SER A 408 9.03 13.31 -1.02
N PHE A 409 8.86 14.07 -2.10
CA PHE A 409 7.59 14.22 -2.81
C PHE A 409 7.15 12.91 -3.48
N LEU A 410 8.02 12.24 -4.24
CA LEU A 410 7.70 10.94 -4.84
C LEU A 410 7.41 9.87 -3.78
N ASN A 411 8.06 9.94 -2.62
CA ASN A 411 7.85 9.03 -1.51
C ASN A 411 6.45 9.16 -0.89
N LEU A 412 5.72 10.28 -1.07
CA LEU A 412 4.31 10.36 -0.68
C LEU A 412 3.49 9.30 -1.43
N PHE A 413 3.68 9.19 -2.74
CA PHE A 413 3.00 8.22 -3.59
C PHE A 413 3.42 6.79 -3.26
N ARG A 414 4.74 6.54 -3.13
CA ARG A 414 5.27 5.22 -2.75
C ARG A 414 4.76 4.75 -1.40
N THR A 415 4.63 5.67 -0.44
CA THR A 415 4.14 5.35 0.90
C THR A 415 2.71 4.82 0.86
N TYR A 416 1.83 5.35 0.02
CA TYR A 416 0.47 4.81 -0.14
C TYR A 416 0.43 3.41 -0.77
N CYS A 417 1.48 2.98 -1.48
CA CYS A 417 1.62 1.63 -2.03
C CYS A 417 2.09 0.60 -0.98
N LEU A 418 2.38 1.00 0.25
CA LEU A 418 2.74 0.07 1.32
C LEU A 418 1.51 -0.60 1.93
N ASN A 419 1.71 -1.67 2.71
CA ASN A 419 0.62 -2.15 3.56
C ASN A 419 0.18 -1.07 4.55
N ARG A 420 -1.10 -1.07 4.95
CA ARG A 420 -1.72 0.01 5.73
C ARG A 420 -0.95 0.33 7.02
N CYS A 421 -0.41 -0.69 7.71
CA CYS A 421 0.40 -0.52 8.91
C CYS A 421 1.73 0.19 8.63
N ARG A 422 2.36 -0.07 7.47
CA ARG A 422 3.58 0.59 7.03
C ARG A 422 3.32 2.01 6.51
N VAL A 423 2.20 2.27 5.84
CA VAL A 423 1.80 3.65 5.44
C VAL A 423 1.87 4.59 6.64
N ARG A 424 1.18 4.25 7.74
CA ARG A 424 1.15 5.08 8.95
C ARG A 424 2.55 5.25 9.58
N ARG A 425 3.33 4.16 9.67
CA ARG A 425 4.69 4.21 10.23
C ARG A 425 5.62 5.10 9.41
N SER A 426 5.63 4.93 8.09
CA SER A 426 6.44 5.74 7.18
C SER A 426 6.05 7.22 7.22
N MET A 427 4.74 7.54 7.28
CA MET A 427 4.29 8.93 7.40
C MET A 427 4.74 9.61 8.70
N CYS A 428 4.81 8.89 9.82
CA CYS A 428 5.35 9.46 11.07
C CYS A 428 6.82 9.90 10.93
N HIS A 429 7.61 9.17 10.15
CA HIS A 429 9.00 9.54 9.87
C HIS A 429 9.07 10.67 8.84
N ALA A 430 8.29 10.57 7.76
CA ALA A 430 8.23 11.60 6.73
C ALA A 430 7.79 12.95 7.29
N ALA A 431 6.87 13.00 8.25
CA ALA A 431 6.44 14.26 8.88
C ALA A 431 7.62 15.09 9.46
N LEU A 432 8.62 14.43 10.05
CA LEU A 432 9.82 15.10 10.59
C LEU A 432 10.75 15.60 9.48
N GLU A 433 10.92 14.80 8.43
CA GLU A 433 11.68 15.20 7.24
C GLU A 433 11.04 16.40 6.55
N TRP A 434 9.71 16.40 6.41
CA TRP A 434 8.95 17.50 5.82
C TRP A 434 8.96 18.77 6.69
N ASP A 435 9.15 18.66 8.01
CA ASP A 435 9.37 19.81 8.88
C ASP A 435 10.71 20.49 8.57
N GLN A 436 11.77 19.71 8.31
CA GLN A 436 13.07 20.22 7.88
C GLN A 436 13.02 20.84 6.49
N ILE A 437 12.38 20.16 5.53
CA ILE A 437 12.18 20.69 4.16
C ILE A 437 11.39 22.01 4.21
N GLN A 438 10.46 22.17 5.16
CA GLN A 438 9.73 23.42 5.32
C GLN A 438 10.66 24.56 5.74
N ALA A 439 11.55 24.36 6.72
CA ALA A 439 12.51 25.38 7.13
C ALA A 439 13.44 25.77 5.97
N GLU A 440 13.93 24.79 5.20
CA GLU A 440 14.74 25.04 4.01
C GLU A 440 13.95 25.81 2.92
N ALA A 441 12.64 25.58 2.80
CA ALA A 441 11.76 26.31 1.90
C ALA A 441 11.48 27.74 2.37
N GLU A 442 11.43 27.98 3.69
CA GLU A 442 11.30 29.32 4.28
C GLU A 442 12.55 30.17 3.99
N ASP A 443 13.74 29.56 4.06
CA ASP A 443 14.99 30.21 3.65
C ASP A 443 15.00 30.57 2.15
N LEU A 444 14.48 29.68 1.30
CA LEU A 444 14.32 29.94 -0.14
C LEU A 444 13.31 31.07 -0.40
N ASP A 445 12.16 31.06 0.29
CA ASP A 445 11.16 32.11 0.20
C ASP A 445 11.76 33.48 0.57
N ALA A 446 12.50 33.57 1.69
CA ALA A 446 13.16 34.81 2.12
C ALA A 446 14.20 35.31 1.08
N PHE A 447 14.95 34.39 0.48
CA PHE A 447 15.87 34.72 -0.60
C PHE A 447 15.13 35.26 -1.83
N VAL A 448 14.11 34.56 -2.30
CA VAL A 448 13.32 34.96 -3.47
C VAL A 448 12.63 36.32 -3.27
N GLN A 449 12.05 36.54 -2.09
CA GLN A 449 11.44 37.81 -1.70
C GLN A 449 12.42 38.98 -1.83
N SER A 450 13.68 38.77 -1.42
CA SER A 450 14.71 39.80 -1.46
C SER A 450 15.16 40.16 -2.89
N ILE A 451 15.19 39.18 -3.80
CA ILE A 451 15.61 39.40 -5.19
C ILE A 451 14.47 39.99 -6.03
N LEU A 452 13.23 39.54 -5.80
CA LEU A 452 12.06 40.01 -6.55
C LEU A 452 11.43 41.30 -5.98
N ASP A 453 11.99 41.85 -4.88
CA ASP A 453 11.44 43.00 -4.15
C ASP A 453 9.94 42.85 -3.85
N GLU A 454 9.55 41.65 -3.38
CA GLU A 454 8.15 41.32 -3.09
C GLU A 454 7.61 42.32 -2.05
N GLN A 455 6.51 43.00 -2.36
CA GLN A 455 5.92 43.95 -1.43
C GLN A 455 5.06 43.19 -0.41
N PRO A 456 5.33 43.31 0.90
CA PRO A 456 4.53 42.63 1.90
C PRO A 456 3.15 43.27 1.97
N ILE A 457 2.11 42.43 2.10
CA ILE A 457 0.72 42.87 2.17
C ILE A 457 0.10 42.52 3.52
N PRO A 458 -0.86 43.31 4.03
CA PRO A 458 -1.48 43.05 5.33
C PRO A 458 -2.38 41.80 5.27
N TYR A 459 -2.12 40.82 6.13
CA TYR A 459 -2.94 39.61 6.23
C TYR A 459 -3.19 39.21 7.68
N PRO A 460 -4.46 39.00 8.09
CA PRO A 460 -5.70 39.40 7.41
C PRO A 460 -5.77 40.90 7.06
N SER A 461 -6.68 41.31 6.17
CA SER A 461 -6.79 42.71 5.73
C SER A 461 -6.87 43.69 6.91
N GLY A 462 -5.83 44.52 7.09
CA GLY A 462 -5.71 45.47 8.19
C GLY A 462 -4.82 45.03 9.36
N GLU A 463 -4.19 43.85 9.28
CA GLU A 463 -3.24 43.34 10.27
C GLU A 463 -1.77 43.52 9.83
N GLN A 464 -0.85 42.73 10.39
CA GLN A 464 0.58 42.82 10.14
C GLN A 464 0.92 42.52 8.68
N LEU A 465 1.92 43.25 8.17
CA LEU A 465 2.49 43.03 6.85
C LEU A 465 3.21 41.68 6.81
N THR A 466 2.94 40.89 5.78
CA THR A 466 3.56 39.58 5.57
C THR A 466 3.66 39.25 4.08
N PHE A 467 4.54 38.31 3.74
CA PHE A 467 4.83 37.87 2.37
C PHE A 467 4.03 36.62 2.00
N SER A 468 4.10 36.21 0.74
CA SER A 468 3.36 35.04 0.22
C SER A 468 3.89 33.71 0.75
N TYR A 469 5.22 33.56 0.88
CA TYR A 469 5.89 32.31 1.28
C TYR A 469 5.45 31.10 0.42
N SER A 470 5.48 31.24 -0.91
CA SER A 470 4.92 30.27 -1.85
C SER A 470 5.54 28.87 -1.78
N PHE A 471 6.84 28.75 -1.52
CA PHE A 471 7.52 27.45 -1.47
C PHE A 471 7.21 26.71 -0.16
N SER A 472 7.43 27.36 0.98
CA SER A 472 7.12 26.78 2.30
C SER A 472 5.63 26.53 2.48
N SER A 473 4.75 27.36 1.89
CA SER A 473 3.31 27.11 1.89
C SER A 473 2.93 25.81 1.17
N TRP A 474 3.63 25.48 0.08
CA TRP A 474 3.43 24.21 -0.62
C TRP A 474 3.91 23.02 0.22
N VAL A 475 5.10 23.13 0.84
CA VAL A 475 5.62 22.09 1.74
C VAL A 475 4.67 21.86 2.93
N TYR A 476 4.21 22.94 3.56
CA TYR A 476 3.35 22.88 4.73
C TYR A 476 1.98 22.25 4.43
N HIS A 477 1.42 22.48 3.24
CA HIS A 477 0.20 21.82 2.78
C HIS A 477 0.33 20.29 2.81
N TYR A 478 1.39 19.74 2.21
CA TYR A 478 1.63 18.30 2.18
C TYR A 478 2.03 17.75 3.56
N LYS A 479 2.75 18.52 4.37
CA LYS A 479 3.00 18.15 5.78
C LYS A 479 1.69 17.98 6.53
N LEU A 480 0.77 18.95 6.46
CA LEU A 480 -0.54 18.88 7.11
C LEU A 480 -1.40 17.71 6.61
N ILE A 481 -1.36 17.37 5.31
CA ILE A 481 -2.02 16.17 4.78
C ILE A 481 -1.49 14.90 5.45
N GLN A 482 -0.17 14.78 5.59
CA GLN A 482 0.45 13.62 6.26
C GLN A 482 0.05 13.54 7.73
N LEU A 483 0.08 14.66 8.47
CA LEU A 483 -0.31 14.67 9.89
C LEU A 483 -1.77 14.25 10.10
N GLN A 484 -2.67 14.74 9.24
CA GLN A 484 -4.09 14.35 9.26
C GLN A 484 -4.26 12.87 8.92
N THR A 485 -3.48 12.35 7.98
CA THR A 485 -3.52 10.94 7.60
C THR A 485 -3.01 10.04 8.74
N ILE A 486 -1.94 10.42 9.45
CA ILE A 486 -1.44 9.69 10.63
C ILE A 486 -2.54 9.51 11.69
N LEU A 487 -3.35 10.56 11.91
CA LEU A 487 -4.48 10.54 12.84
C LEU A 487 -5.61 9.64 12.33
N GLN A 488 -6.08 9.86 11.10
CA GLN A 488 -7.17 9.08 10.52
C GLN A 488 -6.84 7.58 10.46
N MET A 489 -5.60 7.23 10.10
CA MET A 489 -5.13 5.85 10.09
C MET A 489 -5.04 5.25 11.49
N GLY A 490 -4.90 6.04 12.55
CA GLY A 490 -4.94 5.51 13.91
C GLY A 490 -6.32 4.96 14.29
N PHE A 491 -7.40 5.52 13.75
CA PHE A 491 -8.75 4.95 13.88
C PHE A 491 -8.97 3.73 13.00
N GLU A 492 -8.46 3.74 11.76
CA GLU A 492 -8.51 2.62 10.82
C GLU A 492 -7.77 1.38 11.36
N LEU A 493 -6.57 1.58 11.91
CA LEU A 493 -5.71 0.51 12.41
C LEU A 493 -5.99 0.16 13.88
N SER A 494 -7.04 0.72 14.48
CA SER A 494 -7.41 0.51 15.88
C SER A 494 -6.25 0.78 16.87
N ILE A 495 -5.44 1.80 16.57
CA ILE A 495 -4.31 2.25 17.41
C ILE A 495 -4.80 3.01 18.64
N TYR A 496 -5.98 3.62 18.54
CA TYR A 496 -6.62 4.35 19.63
C TYR A 496 -7.62 3.46 20.35
N ALA A 497 -7.55 3.44 21.68
CA ALA A 497 -8.60 2.90 22.51
C ALA A 497 -9.82 3.83 22.50
N PRO A 498 -11.05 3.33 22.74
CA PRO A 498 -12.25 4.16 22.73
C PRO A 498 -12.21 5.42 23.59
N HIS A 499 -11.58 5.35 24.77
CA HIS A 499 -11.44 6.50 25.69
C HIS A 499 -10.47 7.58 25.19
N GLU A 500 -9.69 7.30 24.14
CA GLU A 500 -8.79 8.26 23.50
C GLU A 500 -9.47 8.98 22.31
N PHE A 501 -10.64 8.53 21.86
CA PHE A 501 -11.28 9.07 20.65
C PHE A 501 -11.61 10.57 20.76
N ALA A 502 -12.08 11.02 21.93
CA ALA A 502 -12.36 12.44 22.18
C ALA A 502 -11.10 13.30 21.93
N GLU A 503 -9.96 12.88 22.48
CA GLU A 503 -8.66 13.55 22.30
C GLU A 503 -8.20 13.54 20.85
N MET A 504 -8.25 12.38 20.20
CA MET A 504 -7.73 12.26 18.83
C MET A 504 -8.58 13.03 17.82
N TYR A 505 -9.89 13.13 18.02
CA TYR A 505 -10.76 13.96 17.18
C TYR A 505 -10.64 15.46 17.47
N TRP A 506 -10.43 15.84 18.73
CA TRP A 506 -10.10 17.22 19.07
C TRP A 506 -8.83 17.65 18.34
N TYR A 507 -7.78 16.82 18.37
CA TYR A 507 -6.53 17.13 17.71
C TYR A 507 -6.65 17.10 16.17
N LEU A 508 -7.47 16.18 15.60
CA LEU A 508 -7.76 16.20 14.17
C LEU A 508 -8.50 17.49 13.76
N SER A 509 -9.48 17.95 14.53
CA SER A 509 -10.15 19.23 14.29
C SER A 509 -9.17 20.40 14.36
N PHE A 510 -8.24 20.41 15.34
CA PHE A 510 -7.17 21.41 15.42
C PHE A 510 -6.31 21.43 14.15
N LEU A 511 -5.77 20.30 13.72
CA LEU A 511 -4.93 20.22 12.52
C LEU A 511 -5.69 20.60 11.24
N SER A 512 -6.95 20.15 11.11
CA SER A 512 -7.77 20.51 9.96
C SER A 512 -8.12 22.00 9.95
N ASN A 513 -8.33 22.62 11.12
CA ASN A 513 -8.54 24.06 11.23
C ASN A 513 -7.27 24.85 10.87
N SER A 514 -6.10 24.45 11.38
CA SER A 514 -4.81 25.05 10.98
C SER A 514 -4.59 24.95 9.46
N HIS A 515 -4.99 23.82 8.85
CA HIS A 515 -4.92 23.66 7.40
C HIS A 515 -5.94 24.55 6.66
N LEU A 516 -7.17 24.71 7.17
CA LEU A 516 -8.14 25.65 6.59
C LEU A 516 -7.60 27.08 6.57
N SER A 517 -7.07 27.57 7.69
CA SER A 517 -6.47 28.91 7.77
C SER A 517 -5.28 29.05 6.81
N HIS A 518 -4.48 27.99 6.65
CA HIS A 518 -3.38 27.97 5.68
C HIS A 518 -3.88 28.08 4.22
N LEU A 519 -4.94 27.36 3.85
CA LEU A 519 -5.52 27.47 2.50
C LEU A 519 -6.17 28.83 2.25
N GLU A 520 -6.78 29.45 3.27
CA GLU A 520 -7.31 30.81 3.17
C GLU A 520 -6.19 31.82 2.93
N ARG A 521 -5.05 31.65 3.62
CA ARG A 521 -3.84 32.45 3.40
C ARG A 521 -3.33 32.28 1.97
N ILE A 522 -3.14 31.05 1.50
CA ILE A 522 -2.71 30.80 0.11
C ILE A 522 -3.68 31.45 -0.88
N SER A 523 -4.99 31.27 -0.67
CA SER A 523 -6.04 31.85 -1.52
C SER A 523 -5.99 33.37 -1.56
N PHE A 524 -5.70 34.02 -0.42
CA PHE A 524 -5.53 35.47 -0.35
C PHE A 524 -4.35 35.94 -1.21
N PHE A 525 -3.16 35.34 -1.04
CA PHE A 525 -1.98 35.74 -1.81
C PHE A 525 -2.12 35.45 -3.31
N VAL A 526 -2.67 34.29 -3.68
CA VAL A 526 -2.99 33.95 -5.07
C VAL A 526 -4.05 34.90 -5.67
N SER A 527 -5.00 35.38 -4.86
CA SER A 527 -5.98 36.37 -5.34
C SER A 527 -5.35 37.76 -5.53
N SER A 528 -4.40 38.14 -4.67
CA SER A 528 -3.69 39.41 -4.73
C SER A 528 -2.79 39.51 -5.96
N SER A 529 -2.17 38.40 -6.40
CA SER A 529 -1.34 38.38 -7.62
C SER A 529 -2.13 38.73 -8.89
N ARG A 530 -3.46 38.48 -8.91
CA ARG A 530 -4.35 38.91 -10.01
C ARG A 530 -4.36 40.43 -10.24
N GLN A 531 -4.12 41.21 -9.19
CA GLN A 531 -4.09 42.67 -9.29
C GLN A 531 -2.76 43.19 -9.84
N VAL A 532 -1.71 42.36 -9.78
CA VAL A 532 -0.34 42.68 -10.17
C VAL A 532 -0.10 42.33 -11.65
N ASP A 533 -0.56 41.16 -12.12
CA ASP A 533 -0.40 40.74 -13.53
C ASP A 533 -1.73 40.27 -14.16
N VAL A 534 -2.22 41.05 -15.14
CA VAL A 534 -3.43 40.74 -15.92
C VAL A 534 -3.27 39.46 -16.74
N ARG A 535 -2.04 39.09 -17.12
CA ARG A 535 -1.72 37.92 -17.96
C ARG A 535 -1.93 36.60 -17.22
N ARG A 536 -1.82 36.60 -15.88
CA ARG A 536 -1.97 35.41 -15.02
C ARG A 536 -3.41 35.16 -14.54
N ARG A 537 -4.38 35.94 -15.04
CA ARG A 537 -5.78 35.91 -14.57
C ARG A 537 -6.42 34.51 -14.67
N ASP A 538 -6.16 33.79 -15.76
CA ASP A 538 -6.74 32.46 -15.98
C ASP A 538 -6.12 31.41 -15.06
N GLU A 539 -4.80 31.45 -14.87
CA GLU A 539 -4.06 30.57 -13.94
C GLU A 539 -4.53 30.78 -12.49
N VAL A 540 -4.65 32.03 -12.06
CA VAL A 540 -5.19 32.39 -10.74
C VAL A 540 -6.59 31.80 -10.55
N GLN A 541 -7.47 31.93 -11.55
CA GLN A 541 -8.83 31.39 -11.44
C GLN A 541 -8.84 29.85 -11.32
N VAL A 542 -7.96 29.16 -12.05
CA VAL A 542 -7.81 27.70 -11.96
C VAL A 542 -7.31 27.29 -10.58
N THR A 543 -6.26 27.95 -10.07
CA THR A 543 -5.68 27.68 -8.74
C THR A 543 -6.69 27.94 -7.62
N LEU A 544 -7.42 29.07 -7.67
CA LEU A 544 -8.46 29.37 -6.68
C LEU A 544 -9.61 28.35 -6.68
N LYS A 545 -10.04 27.89 -7.87
CA LYS A 545 -11.06 26.83 -7.96
C LYS A 545 -10.57 25.54 -7.29
N ARG A 546 -9.29 25.21 -7.43
CA ARG A 546 -8.68 24.03 -6.80
C ARG A 546 -8.54 24.20 -5.28
N LEU A 547 -8.05 25.33 -4.81
CA LEU A 547 -7.98 25.67 -3.38
C LEU A 547 -9.37 25.57 -2.73
N TYR A 548 -10.42 26.03 -3.40
CA TYR A 548 -11.79 25.88 -2.92
C TYR A 548 -12.22 24.40 -2.74
N ARG A 549 -11.76 23.49 -3.61
CA ARG A 549 -12.03 22.04 -3.47
C ARG A 549 -11.34 21.46 -2.23
N TYR A 550 -10.07 21.79 -2.00
CA TYR A 550 -9.37 21.37 -0.77
C TYR A 550 -10.03 21.97 0.47
N PHE A 551 -10.39 23.25 0.42
CA PHE A 551 -11.06 23.94 1.50
C PHE A 551 -12.39 23.26 1.85
N THR A 552 -13.21 22.92 0.86
CA THR A 552 -14.49 22.24 1.09
C THR A 552 -14.30 20.85 1.71
N TRP A 553 -13.32 20.08 1.23
CA TRP A 553 -12.99 18.77 1.80
C TRP A 553 -12.53 18.88 3.26
N LEU A 554 -11.62 19.80 3.56
CA LEU A 554 -11.10 20.02 4.90
C LEU A 554 -12.17 20.57 5.84
N LYS A 555 -13.06 21.45 5.36
CA LYS A 555 -14.19 21.96 6.14
C LYS A 555 -15.14 20.83 6.53
N ALA A 556 -15.39 19.89 5.62
CA ALA A 556 -16.19 18.72 5.91
C ALA A 556 -15.52 17.80 6.95
N THR A 557 -14.20 17.63 6.84
CA THR A 557 -13.38 16.82 7.76
C THR A 557 -13.29 17.43 9.16
N GLU A 558 -12.98 18.73 9.24
CA GLU A 558 -12.88 19.50 10.49
C GLU A 558 -14.21 19.45 11.23
N ALA A 559 -15.31 19.82 10.57
CA ALA A 559 -16.62 19.89 11.22
C ALA A 559 -17.09 18.50 11.71
N MET A 560 -16.75 17.44 10.97
CA MET A 560 -17.05 16.06 11.37
C MET A 560 -16.21 15.61 12.58
N ALA A 561 -14.90 15.86 12.57
CA ALA A 561 -14.02 15.58 13.71
C ALA A 561 -14.48 16.34 14.95
N ASN A 562 -14.82 17.60 14.78
CA ASN A 562 -15.29 18.46 15.84
C ASN A 562 -16.63 17.96 16.41
N ALA A 563 -17.60 17.59 15.57
CA ALA A 563 -18.86 17.00 16.02
C ALA A 563 -18.65 15.70 16.81
N LEU A 564 -17.80 14.78 16.32
CA LEU A 564 -17.53 13.52 17.01
C LEU A 564 -16.74 13.71 18.30
N HIS A 565 -15.81 14.67 18.36
CA HIS A 565 -15.16 15.09 19.59
C HIS A 565 -16.20 15.43 20.66
N ARG A 566 -17.19 16.29 20.35
CA ARG A 566 -18.29 16.62 21.28
C ARG A 566 -19.08 15.39 21.72
N VAL A 567 -19.43 14.50 20.78
CA VAL A 567 -20.16 13.25 21.08
C VAL A 567 -19.37 12.38 22.06
N PHE A 568 -18.07 12.15 21.81
CA PHE A 568 -17.23 11.33 22.68
C PHE A 568 -16.97 11.97 24.04
N VAL A 569 -16.87 13.31 24.13
CA VAL A 569 -16.81 14.02 25.41
C VAL A 569 -18.06 13.75 26.25
N ILE A 570 -19.26 13.85 25.67
CA ILE A 570 -20.52 13.55 26.38
C ILE A 570 -20.56 12.10 26.83
N ILE A 571 -20.25 11.15 25.94
CA ILE A 571 -20.22 9.72 26.26
C ILE A 571 -19.25 9.46 27.44
N GLN A 572 -18.07 10.08 27.42
CA GLN A 572 -17.07 9.96 28.49
C GLN A 572 -17.54 10.57 29.82
N ARG A 573 -18.14 11.78 29.81
CA ARG A 573 -18.67 12.45 31.02
C ARG A 573 -19.71 11.61 31.75
N HIS A 574 -20.50 10.83 31.00
CA HIS A 574 -21.56 9.98 31.56
C HIS A 574 -21.11 8.54 31.85
N GLY A 575 -19.79 8.28 31.86
CA GLY A 575 -19.22 7.03 32.36
C GLY A 575 -19.24 5.85 31.39
N HIS A 576 -19.54 6.07 30.11
CA HIS A 576 -19.64 4.99 29.11
C HIS A 576 -18.28 4.50 28.60
N LEU A 577 -17.20 5.24 28.85
CA LEU A 577 -15.84 4.87 28.44
C LEU A 577 -14.96 4.68 29.67
N HIS A 578 -14.46 3.45 29.85
CA HIS A 578 -13.53 3.15 30.91
C HIS A 578 -12.13 3.70 30.59
N LYS A 579 -11.61 4.56 31.47
CA LYS A 579 -10.23 5.04 31.40
C LYS A 579 -9.37 4.21 32.35
N PRO A 580 -8.29 3.54 31.87
CA PRO A 580 -7.44 2.74 32.74
C PRO A 580 -6.67 3.64 33.72
N SER A 581 -6.43 3.13 34.93
CA SER A 581 -5.64 3.80 35.99
C SER A 581 -4.54 2.86 36.50
N PRO A 582 -3.49 2.61 35.69
CA PRO A 582 -2.42 1.68 36.06
C PRO A 582 -1.48 2.30 37.12
N ALA A 583 -0.82 1.46 37.92
CA ALA A 583 0.08 1.91 39.00
C ALA A 583 1.35 2.63 38.51
N TYR A 584 1.80 2.35 37.28
CA TYR A 584 3.07 2.83 36.72
C TYR A 584 2.90 3.82 35.55
N ALA A 585 1.70 4.39 35.34
CA ALA A 585 1.51 5.41 34.30
C ALA A 585 0.54 6.53 34.74
N SER A 586 0.79 7.75 34.27
CA SER A 586 -0.05 8.91 34.48
C SER A 586 -0.80 9.30 33.19
N ASP A 587 -1.80 10.17 33.32
CA ASP A 587 -2.49 10.75 32.16
C ASP A 587 -1.55 11.56 31.27
N ARG A 588 -0.60 12.27 31.88
CA ARG A 588 0.42 13.07 31.18
C ARG A 588 1.33 12.17 30.33
N LEU A 589 1.89 11.11 30.92
CA LEU A 589 2.76 10.19 30.18
C LEU A 589 2.04 9.49 29.03
N ARG A 590 0.75 9.16 29.21
CA ARG A 590 -0.06 8.57 28.13
C ARG A 590 -0.31 9.56 27.00
N TYR A 591 -0.62 10.80 27.33
CA TYR A 591 -0.78 11.87 26.35
C TYR A 591 0.52 12.09 25.56
N GLU A 592 1.64 12.27 26.25
CA GLU A 592 2.95 12.45 25.62
C GLU A 592 3.30 11.27 24.70
N LEU A 593 3.04 10.03 25.14
CA LEU A 593 3.25 8.84 24.30
C LEU A 593 2.34 8.83 23.07
N ARG A 594 1.06 9.18 23.23
CA ARG A 594 0.07 9.22 22.15
C ARG A 594 0.42 10.29 21.11
N MET A 595 0.89 11.45 21.58
CA MET A 595 1.22 12.61 20.78
C MET A 595 2.66 12.58 20.24
N ARG A 596 3.48 11.59 20.61
CA ARG A 596 4.87 11.45 20.18
C ARG A 596 5.13 11.67 18.68
N PRO A 597 4.27 11.24 17.73
CA PRO A 597 4.46 11.54 16.31
C PRO A 597 4.46 13.05 15.96
N PHE A 598 3.94 13.89 16.86
CA PHE A 598 3.75 15.32 16.65
C PHE A 598 4.64 16.20 17.55
N LEU A 599 5.19 15.65 18.65
CA LEU A 599 5.91 16.43 19.68
C LEU A 599 7.20 17.09 19.20
N ASN A 600 7.81 16.58 18.14
CA ASN A 600 9.09 17.09 17.62
C ASN A 600 8.93 17.95 16.37
N LEU A 601 7.70 18.36 16.05
CA LEU A 601 7.41 19.25 14.92
C LEU A 601 7.54 20.70 15.37
N SER A 602 8.04 21.55 14.48
CA SER A 602 8.11 23.00 14.73
C SER A 602 6.75 23.66 14.56
N ILE A 603 6.05 23.34 13.45
CA ILE A 603 4.74 23.93 13.10
C ILE A 603 3.81 22.83 12.56
N PRO A 604 2.57 22.65 13.05
CA PRO A 604 1.97 23.34 14.19
C PRO A 604 2.74 23.03 15.49
N GLU A 605 2.81 24.02 16.37
CA GLU A 605 3.48 23.87 17.67
C GLU A 605 2.79 22.76 18.50
N PRO A 606 3.56 21.86 19.13
CA PRO A 606 3.02 20.85 20.02
C PRO A 606 2.24 21.48 21.18
N ILE A 607 1.04 20.98 21.45
CA ILE A 607 0.20 21.48 22.54
C ILE A 607 0.59 20.75 23.83
N ASP A 608 0.95 21.50 24.88
CA ASP A 608 1.23 20.92 26.20
C ASP A 608 -0.03 20.25 26.79
N PHE A 609 0.15 19.18 27.56
CA PHE A 609 -0.90 18.49 28.29
C PHE A 609 -1.79 19.43 29.12
N ASP A 610 -1.19 20.41 29.80
CA ASP A 610 -1.91 21.30 30.73
C ASP A 610 -2.87 22.24 29.96
N LEU A 611 -2.51 22.64 28.74
CA LEU A 611 -3.35 23.42 27.82
C LEU A 611 -4.38 22.54 27.10
N ALA A 612 -3.97 21.33 26.69
CA ALA A 612 -4.83 20.39 25.99
C ALA A 612 -5.97 19.87 26.87
N GLN A 613 -5.73 19.67 28.17
CA GLN A 613 -6.70 19.05 29.08
C GLN A 613 -8.05 19.76 29.18
N PRO A 614 -8.14 21.07 29.47
CA PRO A 614 -9.43 21.76 29.54
C PRO A 614 -10.12 21.82 28.17
N ALA A 615 -9.36 22.06 27.09
CA ALA A 615 -9.87 22.17 25.73
C ALA A 615 -10.46 20.86 25.19
N ARG A 616 -9.77 19.73 25.40
CA ARG A 616 -10.22 18.40 24.93
C ARG A 616 -11.39 17.82 25.72
N LEU A 617 -11.62 18.30 26.95
CA LEU A 617 -12.70 17.83 27.82
C LEU A 617 -13.90 18.79 27.85
N LEU A 618 -13.76 19.96 27.22
CA LEU A 618 -14.76 21.03 27.15
C LEU A 618 -15.31 21.44 28.54
N LEU A 619 -14.47 21.40 29.58
CA LEU A 619 -14.90 21.45 30.99
C LEU A 619 -15.79 22.67 31.34
N GLU A 620 -15.65 23.76 30.60
CA GLU A 620 -16.39 25.01 30.79
C GLU A 620 -17.79 25.00 30.17
N LEU A 621 -18.09 24.02 29.30
CA LEU A 621 -19.36 23.94 28.58
C LEU A 621 -20.31 22.90 29.19
N SER A 622 -21.57 23.28 29.33
CA SER A 622 -22.64 22.36 29.74
C SER A 622 -22.93 21.32 28.66
N ASP A 623 -23.44 20.15 29.07
CA ASP A 623 -23.77 19.08 28.12
C ASP A 623 -24.78 19.51 27.05
N ALA A 624 -25.71 20.39 27.40
CA ALA A 624 -26.69 20.95 26.45
C ALA A 624 -26.00 21.81 25.37
N SER A 625 -25.07 22.69 25.78
CA SER A 625 -24.31 23.53 24.84
C SER A 625 -23.41 22.68 23.94
N VAL A 626 -22.75 21.66 24.50
CA VAL A 626 -21.90 20.73 23.74
C VAL A 626 -22.69 19.99 22.67
N LEU A 627 -23.91 19.51 22.98
CA LEU A 627 -24.78 18.82 22.01
C LEU A 627 -25.39 19.76 20.97
N GLU A 628 -25.70 21.01 21.33
CA GLU A 628 -26.14 22.04 20.39
C GLU A 628 -25.03 22.36 19.37
N GLN A 629 -23.80 22.57 19.86
CA GLN A 629 -22.63 22.74 18.98
C GLN A 629 -22.43 21.53 18.07
N ALA A 630 -22.50 20.31 18.62
CA ALA A 630 -22.38 19.08 17.84
C ALA A 630 -23.42 18.99 16.71
N THR A 631 -24.66 19.44 16.99
CA THR A 631 -25.76 19.47 16.00
C THR A 631 -25.45 20.44 14.85
N SER A 632 -24.94 21.64 15.14
CA SER A 632 -24.55 22.61 14.12
C SER A 632 -23.35 22.14 13.29
N LEU A 633 -22.36 21.55 13.95
CA LEU A 633 -21.14 21.02 13.31
C LEU A 633 -21.44 19.86 12.36
N VAL A 634 -22.26 18.87 12.79
CA VAL A 634 -22.60 17.73 11.91
C VAL A 634 -23.44 18.16 10.70
N GLN A 635 -24.27 19.20 10.83
CA GLN A 635 -25.00 19.78 9.71
C GLN A 635 -24.06 20.48 8.73
N THR A 636 -23.07 21.22 9.23
CA THR A 636 -22.02 21.84 8.41
C THR A 636 -21.21 20.78 7.66
N ALA A 637 -20.78 19.72 8.35
CA ALA A 637 -20.05 18.61 7.74
C ALA A 637 -20.86 17.95 6.62
N LYS A 638 -22.15 17.66 6.88
CA LYS A 638 -23.05 17.05 5.88
C LYS A 638 -23.19 17.92 4.64
N LYS A 639 -23.44 19.22 4.79
CA LYS A 639 -23.56 20.16 3.67
C LYS A 639 -22.28 20.26 2.86
N ALA A 640 -21.13 20.29 3.52
CA ALA A 640 -19.83 20.32 2.86
C ALA A 640 -19.57 19.01 2.08
N TRP A 641 -19.90 17.83 2.64
CA TRP A 641 -19.79 16.57 1.89
C TRP A 641 -20.76 16.47 0.71
N GLU A 642 -21.98 17.02 0.81
CA GLU A 642 -22.91 17.13 -0.33
C GLU A 642 -22.31 17.98 -1.46
N GLU A 643 -21.61 19.06 -1.11
CA GLU A 643 -20.90 19.90 -2.07
C GLU A 643 -19.69 19.18 -2.69
N VAL A 644 -18.88 18.48 -1.90
CA VAL A 644 -17.80 17.61 -2.40
C VAL A 644 -18.34 16.60 -3.40
N LEU A 645 -19.40 15.87 -3.04
CA LEU A 645 -20.01 14.86 -3.90
C LEU A 645 -20.56 15.46 -5.20
N ARG A 646 -21.14 16.66 -5.14
CA ARG A 646 -21.63 17.39 -6.32
C ARG A 646 -20.49 17.85 -7.23
N GLY A 647 -19.35 18.23 -6.66
CA GLY A 647 -18.16 18.63 -7.41
C GLY A 647 -17.48 17.45 -8.13
N GLY A 648 -17.58 16.24 -7.55
CA GLY A 648 -16.98 15.03 -8.10
C GLY A 648 -15.45 15.01 -8.03
N TRP A 649 -14.87 13.89 -8.44
CA TRP A 649 -13.44 13.79 -8.64
C TRP A 649 -13.07 14.32 -10.04
N GLU A 650 -12.38 15.46 -10.12
CA GLU A 650 -11.81 15.93 -11.39
C GLU A 650 -10.48 15.21 -11.67
N SER A 651 -10.39 14.61 -12.84
CA SER A 651 -9.21 13.88 -13.32
C SER A 651 -8.53 14.57 -14.51
N LYS A 652 -8.94 15.79 -14.84
CA LYS A 652 -8.33 16.61 -15.90
C LYS A 652 -7.41 17.66 -15.28
N GLY A 653 -6.14 17.69 -15.73
CA GLY A 653 -5.25 18.81 -15.45
C GLY A 653 -5.70 20.11 -16.13
N PRO A 654 -5.11 21.26 -15.76
CA PRO A 654 -5.25 22.48 -16.53
C PRO A 654 -4.84 22.24 -17.99
N ARG A 655 -5.62 22.77 -18.95
CA ARG A 655 -5.27 22.69 -20.38
C ARG A 655 -3.89 23.33 -20.60
N PRO A 656 -2.98 22.72 -21.37
CA PRO A 656 -1.82 23.44 -21.89
C PRO A 656 -2.30 24.59 -22.80
N ALA A 657 -1.58 25.71 -22.80
CA ALA A 657 -1.86 26.88 -23.62
C ALA A 657 -1.72 26.65 -25.14
N ASP A 658 -1.20 25.49 -25.57
CA ASP A 658 -1.04 25.15 -26.99
C ASP A 658 -2.34 24.65 -27.62
N ALA A 659 -3.23 25.58 -27.90
CA ALA A 659 -4.49 25.39 -28.63
C ALA A 659 -4.29 25.17 -30.15
N ARG A 660 -3.40 24.25 -30.56
CA ARG A 660 -3.21 23.91 -31.99
C ARG A 660 -3.26 22.43 -32.37
N ALA A 661 -3.56 21.52 -31.44
CA ALA A 661 -3.61 20.09 -31.77
C ALA A 661 -5.01 19.43 -31.80
N ASP A 662 -6.04 19.99 -31.15
CA ASP A 662 -7.31 19.25 -30.99
C ASP A 662 -8.54 19.99 -31.54
N THR A 663 -8.69 20.00 -32.86
CA THR A 663 -10.01 20.08 -33.50
C THR A 663 -10.54 18.67 -33.77
N VAL A 664 -10.92 17.95 -32.71
CA VAL A 664 -11.85 16.83 -32.80
C VAL A 664 -12.83 16.93 -31.63
N ASP A 665 -13.92 17.64 -31.88
CA ASP A 665 -15.12 17.60 -31.06
C ASP A 665 -15.67 16.16 -31.10
N THR A 666 -15.43 15.39 -30.03
CA THR A 666 -16.12 14.12 -29.78
C THR A 666 -16.78 14.17 -28.42
N GLY A 667 -18.10 14.04 -28.44
CA GLY A 667 -18.98 14.09 -27.29
C GLY A 667 -18.66 13.08 -26.19
N ARG A 668 -19.13 13.41 -24.98
CA ARG A 668 -19.00 12.65 -23.73
C ARG A 668 -17.56 12.31 -23.36
N SER A 669 -16.93 13.23 -22.64
CA SER A 669 -15.65 13.06 -21.94
C SER A 669 -15.52 11.66 -21.33
N LYS A 670 -14.63 10.82 -21.87
CA LYS A 670 -14.23 9.54 -21.25
C LYS A 670 -13.76 9.84 -19.81
N GLN A 671 -14.33 9.16 -18.82
CA GLN A 671 -13.87 9.25 -17.44
C GLN A 671 -12.44 8.70 -17.36
N VAL A 672 -11.49 9.51 -16.89
CA VAL A 672 -10.13 9.06 -16.60
C VAL A 672 -10.16 8.29 -15.28
N ALA A 673 -9.56 7.09 -15.25
CA ALA A 673 -9.49 6.19 -14.10
C ALA A 673 -10.84 5.87 -13.39
N PRO A 674 -11.77 5.14 -14.04
CA PRO A 674 -13.09 4.83 -13.49
C PRO A 674 -13.08 4.09 -12.14
N VAL A 675 -12.05 3.26 -11.87
CA VAL A 675 -11.91 2.58 -10.58
C VAL A 675 -11.75 3.61 -9.46
N VAL A 676 -10.84 4.56 -9.64
CA VAL A 676 -10.59 5.64 -8.67
C VAL A 676 -11.83 6.50 -8.47
N ASP A 677 -12.52 6.87 -9.54
CA ASP A 677 -13.78 7.65 -9.45
C ASP A 677 -14.84 6.91 -8.62
N SER A 678 -14.99 5.60 -8.85
CA SER A 678 -15.95 4.78 -8.11
C SER A 678 -15.60 4.64 -6.63
N GLU A 679 -14.33 4.37 -6.30
CA GLU A 679 -13.83 4.25 -4.93
C GLU A 679 -13.91 5.60 -4.19
N TRP A 680 -13.51 6.69 -4.84
CA TRP A 680 -13.63 8.04 -4.30
C TRP A 680 -15.09 8.40 -4.00
N THR A 681 -15.99 8.12 -4.95
CA THR A 681 -17.42 8.41 -4.80
C THR A 681 -18.03 7.58 -3.66
N GLN A 682 -17.65 6.31 -3.56
CA GLN A 682 -18.12 5.43 -2.49
C GLN A 682 -17.62 5.87 -1.12
N ASP A 683 -16.36 6.34 -1.04
CA ASP A 683 -15.79 6.90 0.18
C ASP A 683 -16.55 8.14 0.67
N VAL A 684 -16.84 9.09 -0.23
CA VAL A 684 -17.62 10.29 0.10
C VAL A 684 -19.04 9.92 0.56
N ARG A 685 -19.69 8.94 -0.08
CA ARG A 685 -20.99 8.43 0.39
C ARG A 685 -20.90 7.80 1.78
N ASN A 686 -19.83 7.08 2.07
CA ASN A 686 -19.59 6.47 3.38
C ASN A 686 -19.34 7.52 4.46
N LEU A 687 -18.63 8.60 4.13
CA LEU A 687 -18.47 9.80 4.98
C LEU A 687 -19.82 10.44 5.29
N MET A 688 -20.67 10.64 4.28
CA MET A 688 -22.03 11.16 4.49
C MET A 688 -22.89 10.26 5.39
N LYS A 689 -22.81 8.93 5.23
CA LYS A 689 -23.48 7.98 6.13
C LYS A 689 -22.99 8.13 7.56
N ALA A 690 -21.69 8.32 7.77
CA ALA A 690 -21.13 8.59 9.09
C ALA A 690 -21.65 9.92 9.70
N CYS A 691 -21.81 10.98 8.90
CA CYS A 691 -22.45 12.22 9.36
C CYS A 691 -23.91 11.99 9.80
N ILE A 692 -24.68 11.22 9.01
CA ILE A 692 -26.08 10.89 9.34
C ILE A 692 -26.14 10.08 10.64
N GLY A 693 -25.30 9.05 10.78
CA GLY A 693 -25.20 8.26 12.00
C GLY A 693 -24.84 9.12 13.22
N THR A 694 -23.92 10.07 13.05
CA THR A 694 -23.51 11.00 14.12
C THR A 694 -24.66 11.91 14.53
N ALA A 695 -25.45 12.41 13.57
CA ALA A 695 -26.66 13.20 13.86
C ALA A 695 -27.71 12.38 14.64
N ILE A 696 -27.88 11.09 14.32
CA ILE A 696 -28.77 10.19 15.06
C ILE A 696 -28.26 9.98 16.50
N ALA A 697 -26.95 9.77 16.68
CA ALA A 697 -26.34 9.63 18.00
C ALA A 697 -26.54 10.91 18.84
N ILE A 698 -26.29 12.09 18.27
CA ILE A 698 -26.53 13.39 18.92
C ILE A 698 -28.00 13.52 19.34
N ALA A 699 -28.95 13.18 18.46
CA ALA A 699 -30.37 13.25 18.78
C ALA A 699 -30.76 12.32 19.95
N ALA A 700 -30.20 11.11 20.00
CA ALA A 700 -30.42 10.16 21.09
C ALA A 700 -29.88 10.70 22.43
N LEU A 701 -28.66 11.27 22.43
CA LEU A 701 -28.07 11.92 23.62
C LEU A 701 -28.89 13.12 24.08
N SER A 702 -29.30 14.00 23.17
CA SER A 702 -30.12 15.17 23.48
C SER A 702 -31.48 14.79 24.05
N LYS A 703 -32.12 13.73 23.51
CA LYS A 703 -33.39 13.21 24.05
C LYS A 703 -33.21 12.70 25.48
N ALA A 704 -32.14 11.95 25.75
CA ALA A 704 -31.86 11.42 27.08
C ALA A 704 -31.49 12.53 28.09
N LEU A 705 -30.78 13.56 27.65
CA LEU A 705 -30.47 14.74 28.48
C LEU A 705 -31.75 15.46 28.92
N ASN A 706 -32.68 15.67 28.00
CA ASN A 706 -33.95 16.35 28.26
C ASN A 706 -34.93 15.52 29.10
N ALA A 707 -34.83 14.18 29.07
CA ALA A 707 -35.65 13.29 29.89
C ALA A 707 -35.34 13.39 31.39
N LYS A 708 -34.09 13.73 31.75
CA LYS A 708 -33.63 13.89 33.14
C LYS A 708 -34.40 14.99 33.90
N GLY A 709 -34.99 15.96 33.20
CA GLY A 709 -35.80 17.02 33.80
C GLY A 709 -37.25 16.66 34.12
N LYS A 710 -37.75 15.47 33.71
CA LYS A 710 -39.19 15.13 33.78
C LYS A 710 -39.55 13.95 34.69
N THR A 711 -38.60 13.14 35.16
CA THR A 711 -38.89 11.93 35.95
C THR A 711 -37.81 11.60 36.99
N THR A 712 -38.23 11.22 38.20
CA THR A 712 -37.38 10.64 39.24
C THR A 712 -37.07 9.16 38.95
N ALA A 713 -35.78 8.84 38.93
CA ALA A 713 -35.13 7.53 38.78
C ALA A 713 -35.09 6.89 37.37
N GLY A 714 -33.88 6.80 36.80
CA GLY A 714 -33.53 5.87 35.72
C GLY A 714 -33.43 6.43 34.29
N THR A 715 -33.79 7.69 34.02
CA THR A 715 -33.84 8.26 32.66
C THR A 715 -32.76 9.33 32.46
N GLY A 716 -31.56 8.95 32.00
CA GLY A 716 -30.47 9.88 31.72
C GLY A 716 -29.45 9.29 30.76
N ILE A 717 -28.48 10.09 30.29
CA ILE A 717 -27.47 9.60 29.33
C ILE A 717 -26.72 8.38 29.88
N SER A 718 -26.45 8.32 31.19
CA SER A 718 -25.78 7.19 31.85
C SER A 718 -26.53 5.85 31.77
N SER A 719 -27.85 5.85 31.51
CA SER A 719 -28.63 4.62 31.35
C SER A 719 -28.64 4.08 29.91
N LEU A 720 -28.11 4.84 28.94
CA LEU A 720 -28.07 4.42 27.55
C LEU A 720 -27.03 3.31 27.34
N LYS A 721 -27.26 2.44 26.37
CA LYS A 721 -26.23 1.54 25.86
C LYS A 721 -25.49 2.21 24.72
N VAL A 722 -24.16 2.33 24.87
CA VAL A 722 -23.26 2.85 23.84
C VAL A 722 -22.40 1.72 23.29
N GLU A 723 -22.45 1.52 21.97
CA GLU A 723 -21.65 0.53 21.26
C GLU A 723 -20.87 1.22 20.14
N ILE A 724 -19.56 0.98 20.06
CA ILE A 724 -18.70 1.54 19.01
C ILE A 724 -18.37 0.40 18.05
N PRO A 725 -18.91 0.40 16.81
CA PRO A 725 -18.66 -0.68 15.87
C PRO A 725 -17.15 -0.79 15.54
N PRO A 726 -16.56 -2.00 15.59
CA PRO A 726 -15.17 -2.20 15.21
C PRO A 726 -14.97 -2.02 13.70
N VAL A 727 -13.71 -1.86 13.28
CA VAL A 727 -13.35 -1.74 11.87
C VAL A 727 -13.78 -3.01 11.11
N GLY A 728 -14.38 -2.83 9.93
CA GLY A 728 -14.96 -3.92 9.12
C GLY A 728 -16.39 -4.33 9.49
N HIS A 729 -16.96 -3.84 10.60
CA HIS A 729 -18.36 -4.11 10.93
C HIS A 729 -19.32 -3.38 9.97
N ARG A 730 -20.46 -3.98 9.63
CA ARG A 730 -21.46 -3.40 8.70
C ARG A 730 -21.95 -2.01 9.07
N ASP A 731 -21.90 -1.70 10.37
CA ASP A 731 -22.34 -0.44 10.93
C ASP A 731 -21.21 0.57 11.15
N ARG A 732 -19.97 0.19 10.83
CA ARG A 732 -18.82 1.08 10.72
C ARG A 732 -18.75 1.58 9.27
N TRP A 733 -19.51 2.62 8.96
CA TRP A 733 -19.64 3.11 7.58
C TRP A 733 -18.33 3.61 6.97
N HIS A 734 -17.41 4.14 7.79
CA HIS A 734 -16.11 4.59 7.35
C HIS A 734 -15.02 4.22 8.37
N VAL A 735 -13.84 3.82 7.88
CA VAL A 735 -12.75 3.30 8.71
C VAL A 735 -12.19 4.33 9.69
N ALA A 736 -12.06 5.59 9.27
CA ALA A 736 -11.57 6.67 10.12
C ALA A 736 -12.62 7.32 11.04
N TRP A 737 -13.91 6.97 10.91
CA TRP A 737 -15.01 7.65 11.63
C TRP A 737 -15.87 6.67 12.45
N PRO A 738 -15.37 6.15 13.60
CA PRO A 738 -16.18 5.41 14.57
C PRO A 738 -17.36 6.24 15.05
N VAL A 739 -18.56 5.97 14.53
CA VAL A 739 -19.79 6.57 15.03
C VAL A 739 -20.39 5.65 16.11
N PRO A 740 -20.62 6.14 17.33
CA PRO A 740 -21.24 5.35 18.39
C PRO A 740 -22.72 5.09 18.09
N LYS A 741 -23.15 3.84 18.27
CA LYS A 741 -24.56 3.47 18.34
C LYS A 741 -25.08 3.68 19.74
N ILE A 742 -26.21 4.37 19.83
CA ILE A 742 -26.82 4.73 21.10
C ILE A 742 -28.24 4.19 21.11
N SER A 743 -28.52 3.29 22.06
CA SER A 743 -29.84 2.71 22.27
C SER A 743 -30.29 2.90 23.73
N SER A 744 -31.60 3.06 23.92
CA SER A 744 -32.24 3.18 25.24
C SER A 744 -32.24 1.88 26.01
#